data_AF-A0A7X7LS91-F1
#
_entry.id   AF-A0A7X7LS91-F1
#
_cell.length_a   1.000
_cell.length_b   1.000
_cell.length_c   1.000
_cell.angle_alpha   90.00
_cell.angle_beta   90.00
_cell.angle_gamma   90.00
#
_symmetry.space_group_name_H-M   'P 1'
#
loop_
_entity.id
_entity.type
_entity.pdbx_description
1 polymer ?
#
loop_
_entity_poly.entity_id
_entity_poly.type
_entity_poly.pdbx_seq_one_letter_code
_entity_poly.pdbx_strand_id
1 'polypeptide(L)'
;MKAEPRQDKKTWRTGWNRVKKTLTNFCHSVKRLIDDALLSRKKTLWMLALVVLTVLFGVQILIILVRNSFYNNFSDDILQYYTIIVDFIRQLKDGSISLFNLNNYLGASIFSDIYYVPLDIFTGITFVLSFLMPTQLAYSITEFIKILAGVMVFAIYLSKQGMKNRTVFWGGIVYFISGGTVSFMAFPAFLSLVFYLPLALLVIHWSFKGKKWVVPLFAMALVFYNFYLAYTALIFTGIMYIVEYIKRSDFHFGRFIRDGVIFLLLCILGVAMSLVVFYPSVLFILEDTFRDSGTFNAWVINIGSIEIKLFQPMIYMRFLAKMFAEQRPIGFYGFAQDYTKEHVSLYITMTGLALMNYVFFLKDRISKIYKVLIPFGLILMFFPLFSYVFSGTLDVPYTRWINVYPLIQVMIFAHVFDAKGFEQLKPKWLSISTALLLVVNGGVIYYYIDRLITLEDFKFADALIADTAIMGVSAVILILMIIFAWIRKNHWFKYLFWVEFAVSICFIYSGPFSIVNKNDMFETMYQIQDFLEEHLDHDSFYRVYVDLDRFNAERTNFNRMTAFPTNTRIFHSWTDKETDMLAELLFGQVEHQTKEVLEVQALYLNQFLGYKYVLASQNYTYYLDGSLYRLIAENEEFQLLEIIPAKPFQVFESYVSHSGYKSYRTNNNKVQAQKVLLQHALVDVTERYSDLALNLESKTLSGISTLRTLSPTKNVSVYDTVNIAGLSDPSVRSFLRFGAPVFDVGYSAGAIYIKSSTDTAQYGEVFVEFEGGAKHACTINTDPNIPHDVKCEFGAEPIAIYFEAEQLPMTFNFQYRRELAREGAAYLVYDLANINFSRDKGMLYFELSKPFERVFFVDENGQEFEGFKNYYYYDTRPELMYVFKTWEMYQNVPDLYNFRLSYAYDDLSDFDEAVGTSLSDNEFLSIDHGKIDLRYTRTSDSTYDQLVVVPVAYSEEWQFVSDTQYETISASGGFLGIIIPADVDIIEIEMRFVPKGLAKGALASGGATLVYLGIFLPIWIVKRRHKKNQIPQEELSE
;
A
#
# COMPACT_ATOMS: atom_id res chain seq x y z
N MET A 1 70.77 -34.87 3.52
CA MET A 1 69.61 -35.58 2.96
C MET A 1 68.94 -34.67 1.94
N LYS A 2 68.90 -35.10 0.66
CA LYS A 2 68.23 -34.36 -0.43
C LYS A 2 66.75 -34.75 -0.45
N ALA A 3 65.86 -33.76 -0.40
CA ALA A 3 64.44 -33.92 -0.72
C ALA A 3 64.17 -33.28 -2.08
N GLU A 4 63.57 -34.04 -3.00
CA GLU A 4 63.06 -33.56 -4.30
C GLU A 4 61.90 -32.56 -4.11
N PRO A 5 61.70 -31.65 -5.07
CA PRO A 5 60.37 -31.18 -5.43
C PRO A 5 60.01 -31.65 -6.85
N ARG A 6 59.16 -32.68 -6.93
CA ARG A 6 58.42 -33.06 -8.14
C ARG A 6 57.01 -32.41 -8.11
N GLN A 7 56.53 -32.09 -9.31
CA GLN A 7 55.15 -32.34 -9.79
C GLN A 7 54.04 -31.27 -9.82
N ASP A 8 54.22 -29.97 -9.51
CA ASP A 8 53.05 -29.06 -9.49
C ASP A 8 52.78 -28.17 -10.73
N LYS A 9 53.73 -27.96 -11.66
CA LYS A 9 53.46 -27.07 -12.82
C LYS A 9 52.71 -27.75 -13.98
N LYS A 10 52.67 -29.08 -14.04
CA LYS A 10 52.01 -29.83 -15.13
C LYS A 10 50.51 -30.00 -14.87
N THR A 11 50.12 -30.18 -13.61
CA THR A 11 48.74 -30.34 -13.11
C THR A 11 47.87 -29.11 -13.35
N TRP A 12 48.39 -27.89 -13.11
CA TRP A 12 47.68 -26.63 -13.36
C TRP A 12 47.39 -26.37 -14.84
N ARG A 13 48.35 -26.66 -15.74
CA ARG A 13 48.15 -26.53 -17.20
C ARG A 13 47.13 -27.54 -17.73
N THR A 14 47.12 -28.77 -17.21
CA THR A 14 46.09 -29.76 -17.55
C THR A 14 44.72 -29.40 -16.98
N GLY A 15 44.64 -28.83 -15.77
CA GLY A 15 43.41 -28.35 -15.15
C GLY A 15 42.78 -27.20 -15.95
N TRP A 16 43.58 -26.18 -16.31
CA TRP A 16 43.13 -25.06 -17.13
C TRP A 16 42.69 -25.49 -18.53
N ASN A 17 43.41 -26.42 -19.17
CA ASN A 17 43.00 -26.98 -20.45
C ASN A 17 41.72 -27.83 -20.35
N ARG A 18 41.48 -28.51 -19.22
CA ARG A 18 40.21 -29.20 -18.93
C ARG A 18 39.06 -28.22 -18.77
N VAL A 19 39.24 -27.15 -17.99
CA VAL A 19 38.25 -26.09 -17.79
C VAL A 19 37.95 -25.39 -19.12
N LYS A 20 38.97 -25.02 -19.88
CA LYS A 20 38.82 -24.42 -21.22
C LYS A 20 38.10 -25.34 -22.20
N LYS A 21 38.41 -26.64 -22.22
CA LYS A 21 37.72 -27.62 -23.06
C LYS A 21 36.26 -27.80 -22.63
N THR A 22 35.99 -27.81 -21.32
CA THR A 22 34.64 -27.91 -20.75
C THR A 22 33.80 -26.67 -21.10
N LEU A 23 34.36 -25.47 -20.94
CA LEU A 23 33.73 -24.21 -21.35
C LEU A 23 33.48 -24.15 -22.86
N THR A 24 34.45 -24.55 -23.68
CA THR A 24 34.29 -24.58 -25.15
C THR A 24 33.18 -25.56 -25.56
N ASN A 25 33.16 -26.76 -24.96
CA ASN A 25 32.13 -27.77 -25.20
C ASN A 25 30.75 -27.30 -24.74
N PHE A 26 30.67 -26.62 -23.60
CA PHE A 26 29.43 -26.02 -23.10
C PHE A 26 28.92 -24.93 -24.05
N CYS A 27 29.77 -23.98 -24.45
CA CYS A 27 29.42 -22.93 -25.43
C CYS A 27 28.96 -23.52 -26.78
N HIS A 28 29.60 -24.58 -27.27
CA HIS A 28 29.17 -25.28 -28.48
C HIS A 28 27.81 -25.96 -28.30
N SER A 29 27.57 -26.59 -27.15
CA SER A 29 26.31 -27.27 -26.83
C SER A 29 25.16 -26.26 -26.72
N VAL A 30 25.37 -25.13 -26.04
CA VAL A 30 24.40 -24.04 -25.93
C VAL A 30 24.10 -23.42 -27.29
N LYS A 31 25.13 -23.17 -28.11
CA LYS A 31 24.94 -22.65 -29.47
C LYS A 31 24.10 -23.60 -30.32
N ARG A 32 24.42 -24.90 -30.29
CA ARG A 32 23.67 -25.93 -31.02
C ARG A 32 22.22 -25.99 -30.56
N LEU A 33 21.98 -25.93 -29.25
CA LEU A 33 20.64 -25.92 -28.66
C LEU A 33 19.81 -24.72 -29.12
N ILE A 34 20.39 -23.51 -29.17
CA ILE A 34 19.72 -22.31 -29.68
C ILE A 34 19.42 -22.43 -31.18
N ASP A 35 20.40 -22.86 -31.98
CA ASP A 35 20.24 -22.98 -33.42
C ASP A 35 19.17 -24.05 -33.76
N ASP A 36 19.16 -25.17 -33.03
CA ASP A 36 18.15 -26.24 -33.15
C ASP A 36 16.76 -25.78 -32.71
N ALA A 37 16.68 -24.91 -31.71
CA ALA A 37 15.42 -24.33 -31.23
C ALA A 37 14.74 -23.43 -32.28
N LEU A 38 15.52 -22.79 -33.16
CA LEU A 38 15.01 -21.89 -34.19
C LEU A 38 14.57 -22.61 -35.49
N LEU A 39 14.78 -23.93 -35.59
CA LEU A 39 14.43 -24.73 -36.78
C LEU A 39 12.93 -24.87 -37.02
N SER A 40 12.11 -24.87 -35.97
CA SER A 40 10.65 -25.05 -36.10
C SER A 40 9.88 -24.13 -35.16
N ARG A 41 8.65 -23.76 -35.58
CA ARG A 41 7.78 -22.88 -34.81
C ARG A 41 7.59 -23.34 -33.36
N LYS A 42 7.30 -24.63 -33.20
CA LYS A 42 7.04 -25.27 -31.92
C LYS A 42 8.27 -25.17 -31.00
N LYS A 43 9.44 -25.54 -31.52
CA LYS A 43 10.70 -25.46 -30.75
C LYS A 43 11.05 -24.02 -30.36
N THR A 44 10.80 -23.05 -31.24
CA THR A 44 11.06 -21.63 -30.97
C THR A 44 10.20 -21.10 -29.83
N LEU A 45 8.90 -21.42 -29.85
CA LEU A 45 7.97 -21.04 -28.78
C LEU A 45 8.35 -21.70 -27.45
N TRP A 46 8.70 -22.99 -27.47
CA TRP A 46 9.18 -23.70 -26.26
C TRP A 46 10.46 -23.10 -25.69
N MET A 47 11.43 -22.76 -26.53
CA MET A 47 12.67 -22.15 -26.09
C MET A 47 12.44 -20.75 -25.51
N LEU A 48 11.59 -19.95 -26.15
CA LEU A 48 11.20 -18.64 -25.62
C LEU A 48 10.54 -18.78 -24.24
N ALA A 49 9.56 -19.67 -24.11
CA ALA A 49 8.89 -19.95 -22.85
C ALA A 49 9.89 -20.39 -21.77
N LEU A 50 10.81 -21.31 -22.10
CA LEU A 50 11.83 -21.79 -21.18
C LEU A 50 12.75 -20.67 -20.70
N VAL A 51 13.21 -19.78 -21.59
CA VAL A 51 14.07 -18.64 -21.22
C VAL A 51 13.33 -17.71 -20.26
N VAL A 52 12.11 -17.30 -20.60
CA VAL A 52 11.31 -16.39 -19.76
C VAL A 52 11.00 -17.03 -18.41
N LEU A 53 10.56 -18.28 -18.40
CA LEU A 53 10.26 -19.03 -17.18
C LEU A 53 11.50 -19.17 -16.29
N THR A 54 12.66 -19.52 -16.87
CA THR A 54 13.91 -19.66 -16.10
C THR A 54 14.30 -18.35 -15.41
N VAL A 55 14.14 -17.22 -16.10
CA VAL A 55 14.45 -15.90 -15.51
C VAL A 55 13.48 -15.56 -14.39
N LEU A 56 12.17 -15.64 -14.64
CA LEU A 56 11.14 -15.25 -13.66
C LEU A 56 11.20 -16.11 -12.40
N PHE A 57 11.19 -17.44 -12.54
CA PHE A 57 11.25 -18.34 -11.39
C PHE A 57 12.63 -18.37 -10.73
N GLY A 58 13.71 -18.15 -11.49
CA GLY A 58 15.04 -17.95 -10.92
C GLY A 58 15.10 -16.73 -10.00
N VAL A 59 14.45 -15.63 -10.38
CA VAL A 59 14.29 -14.45 -9.53
C VAL A 59 13.45 -14.76 -8.29
N GLN A 60 12.30 -15.44 -8.42
CA GLN A 60 11.47 -15.84 -7.26
C GLN A 60 12.28 -16.63 -6.24
N ILE A 61 12.97 -17.68 -6.71
CA ILE A 61 13.73 -18.59 -5.85
C ILE A 61 14.84 -17.82 -5.14
N LEU A 62 15.52 -16.90 -5.84
CA LEU A 62 16.57 -16.09 -5.23
C LEU A 62 16.00 -15.15 -4.15
N ILE A 63 14.83 -14.55 -4.36
CA ILE A 63 14.17 -13.70 -3.35
C ILE A 63 13.81 -14.53 -2.12
N ILE A 64 13.20 -15.70 -2.30
CA ILE A 64 12.85 -16.61 -1.20
C ILE A 64 14.11 -17.00 -0.41
N LEU A 65 15.16 -17.47 -1.09
CA LEU A 65 16.36 -17.99 -0.46
C LEU A 65 17.23 -16.91 0.22
N VAL A 66 17.32 -15.71 -0.36
CA VAL A 66 18.22 -14.65 0.12
C VAL A 66 17.53 -13.69 1.09
N ARG A 67 16.22 -13.49 0.95
CA ARG A 67 15.47 -12.46 1.68
C ARG A 67 14.31 -12.97 2.51
N ASN A 68 14.00 -14.27 2.47
CA ASN A 68 12.79 -14.82 3.10
C ASN A 68 11.52 -14.02 2.73
N SER A 69 11.33 -13.85 1.43
CA SER A 69 10.24 -13.05 0.86
C SER A 69 9.74 -13.68 -0.44
N PHE A 70 8.71 -13.12 -1.05
CA PHE A 70 8.21 -13.48 -2.37
C PHE A 70 8.33 -12.28 -3.32
N TYR A 71 8.28 -12.49 -4.64
CA TYR A 71 8.26 -11.38 -5.57
C TYR A 71 7.06 -10.47 -5.31
N ASN A 72 7.39 -9.21 -5.06
CA ASN A 72 6.51 -8.07 -4.99
C ASN A 72 7.32 -6.86 -5.49
N ASN A 73 6.68 -5.75 -5.81
CA ASN A 73 7.31 -4.63 -6.50
C ASN A 73 7.89 -3.59 -5.55
N PHE A 74 7.86 -3.85 -4.23
CA PHE A 74 8.18 -2.88 -3.18
C PHE A 74 7.43 -1.55 -3.39
N SER A 75 6.17 -1.66 -3.78
CA SER A 75 5.25 -0.55 -3.93
C SER A 75 4.09 -0.69 -2.92
N ASP A 76 3.06 0.10 -3.12
CA ASP A 76 1.73 -0.05 -2.54
C ASP A 76 1.11 -1.46 -2.74
N ASP A 77 1.73 -2.33 -3.53
CA ASP A 77 1.24 -3.65 -3.88
C ASP A 77 1.07 -4.61 -2.71
N ILE A 78 2.06 -4.73 -1.82
CA ILE A 78 1.94 -5.55 -0.60
C ILE A 78 0.81 -5.04 0.29
N LEU A 79 0.73 -3.71 0.44
CA LEU A 79 -0.19 -3.06 1.37
C LEU A 79 -1.64 -3.15 0.90
N GLN A 80 -1.89 -3.16 -0.42
CA GLN A 80 -3.25 -3.09 -0.97
C GLN A 80 -3.64 -4.36 -1.72
N TYR A 81 -2.85 -4.79 -2.70
CA TYR A 81 -3.29 -5.80 -3.65
C TYR A 81 -3.14 -7.21 -3.09
N TYR A 82 -2.05 -7.49 -2.37
CA TYR A 82 -1.82 -8.82 -1.80
C TYR A 82 -2.84 -9.13 -0.71
N THR A 83 -3.06 -8.22 0.25
CA THR A 83 -4.03 -8.40 1.33
C THR A 83 -5.47 -8.54 0.81
N ILE A 84 -5.90 -7.71 -0.14
CA ILE A 84 -7.26 -7.80 -0.74
C ILE A 84 -7.44 -9.09 -1.55
N ILE A 85 -6.44 -9.52 -2.32
CA ILE A 85 -6.52 -10.80 -3.06
C ILE A 85 -6.56 -11.99 -2.10
N VAL A 86 -5.79 -11.96 -1.02
CA VAL A 86 -5.84 -13.01 0.00
C VAL A 86 -7.23 -13.08 0.64
N ASP A 87 -7.79 -11.94 1.04
CA ASP A 87 -9.16 -11.82 1.57
C ASP A 87 -10.18 -12.43 0.59
N PHE A 88 -10.15 -11.99 -0.67
CA PHE A 88 -11.10 -12.44 -1.69
C PHE A 88 -11.00 -13.95 -1.97
N ILE A 89 -9.79 -14.50 -2.05
CA ILE A 89 -9.59 -15.93 -2.27
C ILE A 89 -10.02 -16.75 -1.06
N ARG A 90 -9.78 -16.26 0.16
CA ARG A 90 -10.28 -16.88 1.40
C ARG A 90 -11.80 -16.90 1.41
N GLN A 91 -12.45 -15.74 1.22
CA GLN A 91 -13.92 -15.65 1.14
C GLN A 91 -14.52 -16.55 0.04
N LEU A 92 -13.84 -16.71 -1.10
CA LEU A 92 -14.24 -17.66 -2.14
C LEU A 92 -14.18 -19.12 -1.67
N LYS A 93 -13.15 -19.50 -0.91
CA LYS A 93 -12.98 -20.88 -0.40
C LYS A 93 -14.00 -21.20 0.68
N ASP A 94 -14.25 -20.23 1.56
CA ASP A 94 -15.14 -20.40 2.72
C ASP A 94 -16.61 -20.22 2.33
N GLY A 95 -16.88 -19.67 1.14
CA GLY A 95 -18.22 -19.35 0.67
C GLY A 95 -18.79 -18.10 1.34
N SER A 96 -17.95 -17.25 1.93
CA SER A 96 -18.30 -16.11 2.77
C SER A 96 -18.34 -14.75 2.06
N ILE A 97 -18.41 -14.73 0.71
CA ILE A 97 -18.43 -13.48 -0.05
C ILE A 97 -19.64 -12.64 0.31
N SER A 98 -19.38 -11.44 0.83
CA SER A 98 -20.41 -10.47 1.20
C SER A 98 -20.53 -9.35 0.16
N LEU A 99 -21.75 -8.86 -0.08
CA LEU A 99 -21.97 -7.63 -0.86
C LEU A 99 -21.51 -6.37 -0.10
N PHE A 100 -21.33 -6.49 1.22
CA PHE A 100 -20.83 -5.45 2.10
C PHE A 100 -19.67 -6.01 2.93
N ASN A 101 -18.44 -5.64 2.59
CA ASN A 101 -17.24 -6.17 3.24
C ASN A 101 -16.90 -5.35 4.49
N LEU A 102 -17.14 -5.92 5.67
CA LEU A 102 -16.86 -5.31 6.97
C LEU A 102 -15.37 -5.12 7.25
N ASN A 103 -14.51 -5.85 6.54
CA ASN A 103 -13.06 -5.67 6.60
C ASN A 103 -12.59 -4.46 5.78
N ASN A 104 -13.49 -3.63 5.24
CA ASN A 104 -13.13 -2.33 4.67
C ASN A 104 -13.51 -1.19 5.62
N TYR A 105 -12.64 -0.87 6.58
CA TYR A 105 -12.82 0.16 7.61
C TYR A 105 -14.03 -0.11 8.50
N LEU A 106 -15.15 0.56 8.24
CA LEU A 106 -16.43 0.34 8.93
C LEU A 106 -17.44 -0.40 8.05
N GLY A 107 -16.96 -0.96 6.94
CA GLY A 107 -17.74 -1.65 5.94
C GLY A 107 -17.88 -0.84 4.65
N ALA A 108 -17.73 -1.49 3.51
CA ALA A 108 -17.98 -0.89 2.20
C ALA A 108 -18.58 -1.90 1.23
N SER A 109 -19.18 -1.39 0.16
CA SER A 109 -19.68 -2.22 -0.95
C SER A 109 -18.55 -3.05 -1.57
N ILE A 110 -18.80 -4.32 -1.90
CA ILE A 110 -17.82 -5.18 -2.60
C ILE A 110 -17.33 -4.55 -3.92
N PHE A 111 -18.13 -3.67 -4.52
CA PHE A 111 -17.77 -2.96 -5.74
C PHE A 111 -16.63 -1.96 -5.55
N SER A 112 -16.26 -1.62 -4.31
CA SER A 112 -15.02 -0.89 -3.97
C SER A 112 -13.77 -1.72 -4.28
N ASP A 113 -13.83 -3.04 -4.01
CA ASP A 113 -12.69 -3.96 -4.06
C ASP A 113 -12.45 -4.52 -5.47
N ILE A 114 -13.48 -4.58 -6.32
CA ILE A 114 -13.39 -5.18 -7.67
C ILE A 114 -12.34 -4.48 -8.56
N TYR A 115 -11.98 -3.24 -8.24
CA TYR A 115 -10.84 -2.57 -8.88
C TYR A 115 -9.50 -3.30 -8.66
N TYR A 116 -9.32 -3.87 -7.46
CA TYR A 116 -8.11 -4.58 -7.03
C TYR A 116 -8.12 -6.07 -7.35
N VAL A 117 -9.31 -6.63 -7.55
CA VAL A 117 -9.53 -8.07 -7.79
C VAL A 117 -9.93 -8.30 -9.25
N PRO A 118 -8.97 -8.65 -10.13
CA PRO A 118 -9.33 -8.99 -11.50
C PRO A 118 -10.23 -10.22 -11.54
N LEU A 119 -11.40 -10.13 -12.15
CA LEU A 119 -12.29 -11.27 -12.36
C LEU A 119 -11.93 -11.99 -13.67
N ASP A 120 -10.67 -12.37 -13.82
CA ASP A 120 -10.10 -12.99 -15.01
C ASP A 120 -9.53 -14.40 -14.76
N ILE A 121 -8.97 -15.01 -15.83
CA ILE A 121 -8.39 -16.35 -15.76
C ILE A 121 -7.21 -16.45 -14.80
N PHE A 122 -6.50 -15.35 -14.55
CA PHE A 122 -5.33 -15.34 -13.69
C PHE A 122 -5.75 -15.42 -12.22
N THR A 123 -6.79 -14.72 -11.81
CA THR A 123 -7.36 -14.90 -10.45
C THR A 123 -7.88 -16.32 -10.24
N GLY A 124 -8.45 -16.94 -11.29
CA GLY A 124 -8.77 -18.37 -11.26
C GLY A 124 -7.55 -19.29 -11.06
N ILE A 125 -6.39 -18.94 -11.64
CA ILE A 125 -5.13 -19.66 -11.41
C ILE A 125 -4.65 -19.46 -9.97
N THR A 126 -4.69 -18.23 -9.44
CA THR A 126 -4.37 -17.94 -8.03
C THR A 126 -5.22 -18.78 -7.09
N PHE A 127 -6.54 -18.83 -7.31
CA PHE A 127 -7.47 -19.65 -6.54
C PHE A 127 -7.06 -21.12 -6.54
N VAL A 128 -6.81 -21.72 -7.70
CA VAL A 128 -6.38 -23.13 -7.80
C VAL A 128 -5.04 -23.36 -7.10
N LEU A 129 -4.05 -22.49 -7.31
CA LEU A 129 -2.73 -22.62 -6.68
C LEU A 129 -2.77 -22.41 -5.17
N SER A 130 -3.69 -21.61 -4.66
CA SER A 130 -3.83 -21.34 -3.22
C SER A 130 -4.28 -22.56 -2.40
N PHE A 131 -4.70 -23.65 -3.03
CA PHE A 131 -4.91 -24.93 -2.34
C PHE A 131 -3.62 -25.73 -2.14
N LEU A 132 -2.53 -25.34 -2.82
CA LEU A 132 -1.24 -26.04 -2.79
C LEU A 132 -0.16 -25.26 -2.03
N MET A 133 -0.36 -23.96 -1.80
CA MET A 133 0.60 -23.06 -1.18
C MET A 133 -0.11 -21.82 -0.60
N PRO A 134 0.55 -21.03 0.26
CA PRO A 134 -0.02 -19.78 0.77
C PRO A 134 -0.47 -18.83 -0.34
N THR A 135 -1.60 -18.16 -0.15
CA THR A 135 -2.28 -17.38 -1.20
C THR A 135 -1.41 -16.25 -1.75
N GLN A 136 -0.63 -15.58 -0.90
CA GLN A 136 0.33 -14.54 -1.32
C GLN A 136 1.39 -15.09 -2.28
N LEU A 137 1.90 -16.31 -2.03
CA LEU A 137 2.85 -16.95 -2.93
C LEU A 137 2.19 -17.40 -4.25
N ALA A 138 0.96 -17.94 -4.17
CA ALA A 138 0.16 -18.28 -5.35
C ALA A 138 -0.09 -17.06 -6.25
N TYR A 139 -0.36 -15.90 -5.65
CA TYR A 139 -0.58 -14.66 -6.38
C TYR A 139 0.70 -14.15 -7.04
N SER A 140 1.82 -14.13 -6.30
CA SER A 140 3.16 -13.78 -6.80
C SER A 140 3.58 -14.65 -8.01
N ILE A 141 3.35 -15.97 -7.95
CA ILE A 141 3.60 -16.87 -9.08
C ILE A 141 2.68 -16.54 -10.27
N THR A 142 1.42 -16.20 -10.00
CA THR A 142 0.46 -15.84 -11.04
C THR A 142 0.86 -14.56 -11.76
N GLU A 143 1.47 -13.58 -11.10
CA GLU A 143 2.05 -12.40 -11.75
C GLU A 143 3.10 -12.76 -12.81
N PHE A 144 3.97 -13.72 -12.51
CA PHE A 144 4.93 -14.24 -13.49
C PHE A 144 4.28 -15.02 -14.62
N ILE A 145 3.19 -15.74 -14.34
CA ILE A 145 2.38 -16.39 -15.37
C ILE A 145 1.73 -15.36 -16.29
N LYS A 146 1.26 -14.20 -15.78
CA LYS A 146 0.73 -13.10 -16.61
C LYS A 146 1.77 -12.61 -17.62
N ILE A 147 3.01 -12.35 -17.16
CA ILE A 147 4.12 -11.91 -18.02
C ILE A 147 4.45 -12.96 -19.07
N LEU A 148 4.62 -14.22 -18.66
CA LEU A 148 4.88 -15.34 -19.57
C LEU A 148 3.77 -15.47 -20.62
N ALA A 149 2.50 -15.44 -20.20
CA ALA A 149 1.36 -15.53 -21.09
C ALA A 149 1.35 -14.39 -22.10
N GLY A 150 1.62 -13.16 -21.68
CA GLY A 150 1.71 -12.00 -22.58
C GLY A 150 2.80 -12.13 -23.62
N VAL A 151 4.02 -12.53 -23.22
CA VAL A 151 5.13 -12.80 -24.14
C VAL A 151 4.77 -13.89 -25.14
N MET A 152 4.13 -14.95 -24.68
CA MET A 152 3.72 -16.06 -25.53
C MET A 152 2.60 -15.67 -26.50
N VAL A 153 1.60 -14.90 -26.07
CA VAL A 153 0.54 -14.40 -26.96
C VAL A 153 1.13 -13.48 -28.03
N PHE A 154 2.05 -12.59 -27.66
CA PHE A 154 2.74 -11.74 -28.64
C PHE A 154 3.56 -12.58 -29.65
N ALA A 155 4.31 -13.58 -29.18
CA ALA A 155 5.06 -14.50 -30.03
C ALA A 155 4.14 -15.30 -30.98
N ILE A 156 2.96 -15.73 -30.49
CA ILE A 156 1.91 -16.41 -31.27
C ILE A 156 1.27 -15.46 -32.29
N TYR A 157 1.19 -14.16 -31.99
CA TYR A 157 0.75 -13.16 -32.95
C TYR A 157 1.77 -12.99 -34.10
N LEU A 158 3.05 -12.81 -33.80
CA LEU A 158 4.12 -12.65 -34.80
C LEU A 158 4.29 -13.90 -35.71
N SER A 159 4.43 -15.08 -35.10
CA SER A 159 3.40 -16.11 -35.28
C SER A 159 2.58 -16.17 -36.57
N LYS A 160 1.32 -15.79 -36.37
CA LYS A 160 0.25 -15.85 -37.34
C LYS A 160 0.38 -14.80 -38.44
N GLN A 161 1.24 -13.81 -38.27
CA GLN A 161 1.66 -12.86 -39.30
C GLN A 161 2.69 -13.46 -40.27
N GLY A 162 3.17 -14.69 -40.03
CA GLY A 162 4.09 -15.38 -40.94
C GLY A 162 5.56 -14.96 -40.79
N MET A 163 5.91 -14.27 -39.69
CA MET A 163 7.30 -13.86 -39.43
C MET A 163 8.21 -15.07 -39.14
N LYS A 164 9.50 -14.94 -39.43
CA LYS A 164 10.53 -15.97 -39.24
C LYS A 164 10.67 -16.36 -37.76
N ASN A 165 11.12 -17.58 -37.50
CA ASN A 165 11.32 -18.09 -36.13
C ASN A 165 12.26 -17.21 -35.30
N ARG A 166 13.38 -16.76 -35.89
CA ARG A 166 14.31 -15.83 -35.23
C ARG A 166 13.61 -14.53 -34.77
N THR A 167 12.70 -14.00 -35.59
CA THR A 167 11.97 -12.76 -35.30
C THR A 167 11.02 -12.96 -34.15
N VAL A 168 10.35 -14.11 -34.11
CA VAL A 168 9.44 -14.45 -33.01
C VAL A 168 10.17 -14.62 -31.70
N PHE A 169 11.33 -15.27 -31.70
CA PHE A 169 12.15 -15.39 -30.51
C PHE A 169 12.62 -14.02 -30.00
N TRP A 170 13.31 -13.24 -30.83
CA TRP A 170 13.86 -11.94 -30.42
C TRP A 170 12.78 -10.89 -30.10
N GLY A 171 11.70 -10.84 -30.89
CA GLY A 171 10.55 -9.98 -30.59
C GLY A 171 9.90 -10.32 -29.25
N GLY A 172 9.80 -11.61 -28.92
CA GLY A 172 9.32 -12.06 -27.61
C GLY A 172 10.23 -11.63 -26.46
N ILE A 173 11.55 -11.78 -26.60
CA ILE A 173 12.52 -11.36 -25.57
C ILE A 173 12.52 -9.83 -25.40
N VAL A 174 12.45 -9.07 -26.50
CA VAL A 174 12.34 -7.60 -26.47
C VAL A 174 11.05 -7.16 -25.77
N TYR A 175 9.93 -7.83 -26.02
CA TYR A 175 8.67 -7.52 -25.34
C TYR A 175 8.72 -7.86 -23.84
N PHE A 176 9.37 -8.96 -23.47
CA PHE A 176 9.53 -9.39 -22.08
C PHE A 176 10.17 -8.31 -21.20
N ILE A 177 11.21 -7.64 -21.70
CA ILE A 177 11.91 -6.54 -20.99
C ILE A 177 11.55 -5.16 -21.54
N SER A 178 10.36 -5.00 -22.13
CA SER A 178 9.90 -3.69 -22.58
C SER A 178 9.31 -2.90 -21.42
N GLY A 179 9.46 -1.59 -21.47
CA GLY A 179 9.01 -0.69 -20.43
C GLY A 179 7.51 -0.68 -20.22
N GLY A 180 6.73 -1.04 -21.24
CA GLY A 180 5.30 -1.27 -21.08
C GLY A 180 5.02 -2.45 -20.16
N THR A 181 5.76 -3.55 -20.33
CA THR A 181 5.68 -4.72 -19.44
C THR A 181 6.09 -4.38 -18.01
N VAL A 182 7.19 -3.65 -17.85
CA VAL A 182 7.74 -3.30 -16.52
C VAL A 182 6.88 -2.27 -15.79
N SER A 183 6.37 -1.25 -16.47
CA SER A 183 5.59 -0.18 -15.84
C SER A 183 4.28 -0.66 -15.23
N PHE A 184 3.72 -1.74 -15.77
CA PHE A 184 2.54 -2.38 -15.21
C PHE A 184 2.84 -3.37 -14.09
N MET A 185 4.11 -3.77 -13.86
CA MET A 185 4.47 -4.61 -12.71
C MET A 185 4.23 -3.90 -11.39
N ALA A 186 4.45 -2.58 -11.36
CA ALA A 186 4.18 -1.67 -10.25
C ALA A 186 2.87 -1.90 -9.49
N PHE A 187 1.83 -2.28 -10.23
CA PHE A 187 0.47 -2.47 -9.74
C PHE A 187 -0.02 -3.82 -10.27
N PRO A 188 -0.13 -4.86 -9.41
CA PRO A 188 -0.49 -6.22 -9.82
C PRO A 188 -1.77 -6.33 -10.66
N ALA A 189 -2.78 -5.50 -10.36
CA ALA A 189 -4.03 -5.45 -11.14
C ALA A 189 -3.86 -4.81 -12.52
N PHE A 190 -2.78 -4.08 -12.79
CA PHE A 190 -2.49 -3.52 -14.12
C PHE A 190 -1.64 -4.45 -14.98
N LEU A 191 -0.92 -5.37 -14.34
CA LEU A 191 0.02 -6.28 -15.00
C LEU A 191 -0.63 -7.14 -16.08
N SER A 192 -1.94 -7.47 -15.98
CA SER A 192 -2.58 -8.28 -17.02
C SER A 192 -2.68 -7.54 -18.36
N LEU A 193 -2.47 -6.22 -18.45
CA LEU A 193 -2.34 -5.51 -19.74
C LEU A 193 -1.18 -6.06 -20.59
N VAL A 194 -0.14 -6.62 -19.97
CA VAL A 194 0.95 -7.33 -20.65
C VAL A 194 0.42 -8.53 -21.45
N PHE A 195 -0.67 -9.13 -21.01
CA PHE A 195 -1.37 -10.19 -21.73
C PHE A 195 -2.44 -9.65 -22.68
N TYR A 196 -3.29 -8.74 -22.20
CA TYR A 196 -4.47 -8.29 -22.94
C TYR A 196 -4.13 -7.43 -24.16
N LEU A 197 -3.05 -6.63 -24.14
CA LEU A 197 -2.66 -5.80 -25.28
C LEU A 197 -2.18 -6.66 -26.48
N PRO A 198 -1.28 -7.66 -26.32
CA PRO A 198 -1.02 -8.63 -27.39
C PRO A 198 -2.23 -9.46 -27.79
N LEU A 199 -3.09 -9.83 -26.82
CA LEU A 199 -4.31 -10.59 -27.11
C LEU A 199 -5.26 -9.80 -28.02
N ALA A 200 -5.36 -8.48 -27.85
CA ALA A 200 -6.14 -7.60 -28.73
C ALA A 200 -5.73 -7.78 -30.21
N LEU A 201 -4.43 -7.81 -30.50
CA LEU A 201 -3.90 -8.03 -31.85
C LEU A 201 -4.31 -9.39 -32.42
N LEU A 202 -4.31 -10.42 -31.58
CA LEU A 202 -4.74 -11.77 -31.95
C LEU A 202 -6.25 -11.84 -32.22
N VAL A 203 -7.06 -11.16 -31.40
CA VAL A 203 -8.52 -11.04 -31.55
C VAL A 203 -8.88 -10.30 -32.83
N ILE A 204 -8.18 -9.20 -33.14
CA ILE A 204 -8.31 -8.48 -34.42
C ILE A 204 -8.03 -9.44 -35.59
N HIS A 205 -6.92 -10.19 -35.53
CA HIS A 205 -6.57 -11.16 -36.57
C HIS A 205 -7.62 -12.27 -36.72
N TRP A 206 -8.15 -12.78 -35.62
CA TRP A 206 -9.21 -13.79 -35.64
C TRP A 206 -10.53 -13.24 -36.19
N SER A 207 -10.86 -11.99 -35.87
CA SER A 207 -12.02 -11.28 -36.42
C SER A 207 -11.92 -11.16 -37.95
N PHE A 208 -10.74 -10.79 -38.47
CA PHE A 208 -10.49 -10.76 -39.92
C PHE A 208 -10.62 -12.14 -40.58
N LYS A 209 -10.40 -13.23 -39.84
CA LYS A 209 -10.62 -14.60 -40.30
C LYS A 209 -12.04 -15.13 -40.05
N GLY A 210 -12.99 -14.24 -39.73
CA GLY A 210 -14.40 -14.57 -39.56
C GLY A 210 -14.79 -15.10 -38.18
N LYS A 211 -13.87 -15.14 -37.20
CA LYS A 211 -14.18 -15.53 -35.82
C LYS A 211 -14.69 -14.32 -35.01
N LYS A 212 -15.77 -13.70 -35.48
CA LYS A 212 -16.34 -12.49 -34.87
C LYS A 212 -16.85 -12.68 -33.43
N TRP A 213 -17.21 -13.91 -33.05
CA TRP A 213 -17.69 -14.27 -31.71
C TRP A 213 -16.68 -14.03 -30.58
N VAL A 214 -15.39 -13.92 -30.90
CA VAL A 214 -14.34 -13.70 -29.90
C VAL A 214 -14.28 -12.24 -29.44
N VAL A 215 -14.68 -11.30 -30.30
CA VAL A 215 -14.63 -9.85 -30.02
C VAL A 215 -15.44 -9.46 -28.77
N PRO A 216 -16.72 -9.83 -28.62
CA PRO A 216 -17.48 -9.50 -27.40
C PRO A 216 -16.93 -10.21 -26.16
N LEU A 217 -16.45 -11.46 -26.27
CA LEU A 217 -15.85 -12.16 -25.13
C LEU A 217 -14.56 -11.50 -24.66
N PHE A 218 -13.75 -10.98 -25.58
CA PHE A 218 -12.54 -10.22 -25.26
C PHE A 218 -12.89 -8.91 -24.54
N ALA A 219 -13.87 -8.16 -25.05
CA ALA A 219 -14.30 -6.92 -24.41
C ALA A 219 -14.91 -7.17 -23.02
N MET A 220 -15.72 -8.22 -22.86
CA MET A 220 -16.25 -8.66 -21.55
C MET A 220 -15.11 -9.02 -20.59
N ALA A 221 -14.13 -9.80 -21.05
CA ALA A 221 -12.99 -10.20 -20.24
C ALA A 221 -12.10 -9.01 -19.83
N LEU A 222 -11.99 -7.97 -20.67
CA LEU A 222 -11.27 -6.74 -20.31
C LEU A 222 -11.96 -5.98 -19.17
N VAL A 223 -13.29 -5.89 -19.20
CA VAL A 223 -14.06 -5.18 -18.17
C VAL A 223 -14.03 -5.93 -16.85
N PHE A 224 -14.17 -7.26 -16.87
CA PHE A 224 -14.03 -8.10 -15.68
C PHE A 224 -12.60 -8.11 -15.12
N TYR A 225 -11.59 -8.04 -15.99
CA TYR A 225 -10.20 -7.87 -15.57
C TYR A 225 -10.02 -6.59 -14.76
N ASN A 226 -10.37 -5.44 -15.33
CA ASN A 226 -10.26 -4.15 -14.66
C ASN A 226 -11.02 -3.11 -15.47
N PHE A 227 -12.20 -2.68 -14.98
CA PHE A 227 -13.03 -1.72 -15.70
C PHE A 227 -12.33 -0.36 -15.92
N TYR A 228 -11.45 0.05 -15.01
CA TYR A 228 -10.67 1.27 -15.11
C TYR A 228 -9.58 1.20 -16.20
N LEU A 229 -9.06 0.03 -16.56
CA LEU A 229 -8.11 -0.09 -17.69
C LEU A 229 -8.77 -0.59 -18.99
N ALA A 230 -9.98 -1.14 -18.88
CA ALA A 230 -10.72 -1.68 -20.02
C ALA A 230 -10.92 -0.62 -21.12
N TYR A 231 -11.27 0.62 -20.76
CA TYR A 231 -11.50 1.65 -21.76
C TYR A 231 -10.19 2.03 -22.49
N THR A 232 -9.06 2.19 -21.80
CA THR A 232 -7.75 2.45 -22.43
C THR A 232 -7.37 1.32 -23.38
N ALA A 233 -7.57 0.06 -22.97
CA ALA A 233 -7.30 -1.12 -23.79
C ALA A 233 -8.24 -1.23 -25.00
N LEU A 234 -9.50 -0.84 -24.87
CA LEU A 234 -10.47 -0.82 -25.98
C LEU A 234 -10.16 0.29 -27.00
N ILE A 235 -9.75 1.48 -26.55
CA ILE A 235 -9.28 2.55 -27.46
C ILE A 235 -8.04 2.08 -28.21
N PHE A 236 -7.06 1.48 -27.51
CA PHE A 236 -5.88 0.88 -28.14
C PHE A 236 -6.28 -0.20 -29.17
N THR A 237 -7.23 -1.07 -28.82
CA THR A 237 -7.74 -2.12 -29.73
C THR A 237 -8.36 -1.49 -30.98
N GLY A 238 -9.11 -0.40 -30.85
CA GLY A 238 -9.66 0.35 -31.99
C GLY A 238 -8.57 0.93 -32.90
N ILE A 239 -7.55 1.57 -32.33
CA ILE A 239 -6.41 2.11 -33.09
C ILE A 239 -5.67 0.97 -33.82
N MET A 240 -5.40 -0.13 -33.11
CA MET A 240 -4.70 -1.27 -33.69
C MET A 240 -5.54 -2.02 -34.74
N TYR A 241 -6.87 -2.03 -34.61
CA TYR A 241 -7.76 -2.55 -35.64
C TYR A 241 -7.57 -1.77 -36.95
N ILE A 242 -7.51 -0.43 -36.87
CA ILE A 242 -7.27 0.44 -38.04
C ILE A 242 -5.90 0.13 -38.65
N VAL A 243 -4.85 0.08 -37.82
CA VAL A 243 -3.48 -0.20 -38.26
C VAL A 243 -3.38 -1.57 -38.96
N GLU A 244 -3.91 -2.63 -38.35
CA GLU A 244 -3.87 -3.99 -38.90
C GLU A 244 -4.74 -4.12 -40.16
N TYR A 245 -5.88 -3.42 -40.24
CA TYR A 245 -6.70 -3.42 -41.44
C TYR A 245 -5.98 -2.74 -42.62
N ILE A 246 -5.30 -1.61 -42.40
CA ILE A 246 -4.55 -0.89 -43.45
C ILE A 246 -3.35 -1.69 -43.96
N LYS A 247 -2.75 -2.55 -43.12
CA LYS A 247 -1.66 -3.45 -43.52
C LYS A 247 -2.07 -4.51 -44.54
N ARG A 248 -3.36 -4.90 -44.58
CA ARG A 248 -3.86 -5.95 -45.46
C ARG A 248 -3.68 -5.59 -46.93
N SER A 249 -3.23 -6.56 -47.74
CA SER A 249 -3.06 -6.35 -49.18
C SER A 249 -4.37 -6.00 -49.89
N ASP A 250 -5.50 -6.57 -49.44
CA ASP A 250 -6.85 -6.45 -50.00
C ASP A 250 -7.69 -5.29 -49.41
N PHE A 251 -7.04 -4.17 -49.09
CA PHE A 251 -7.70 -3.02 -48.48
C PHE A 251 -8.80 -2.40 -49.38
N HIS A 252 -10.00 -2.27 -48.83
CA HIS A 252 -11.12 -1.55 -49.44
C HIS A 252 -11.83 -0.66 -48.41
N PHE A 253 -11.98 0.63 -48.72
CA PHE A 253 -12.51 1.63 -47.77
C PHE A 253 -13.96 1.34 -47.33
N GLY A 254 -14.86 1.00 -48.25
CA GLY A 254 -16.25 0.67 -47.87
C GLY A 254 -16.37 -0.55 -46.95
N ARG A 255 -15.55 -1.59 -47.20
CA ARG A 255 -15.49 -2.76 -46.31
C ARG A 255 -14.87 -2.41 -44.96
N PHE A 256 -13.85 -1.55 -44.95
CA PHE A 256 -13.22 -1.05 -43.74
C PHE A 256 -14.23 -0.38 -42.80
N ILE A 257 -15.05 0.54 -43.31
CA ILE A 257 -16.08 1.22 -42.51
C ILE A 257 -17.11 0.21 -41.98
N ARG A 258 -17.68 -0.62 -42.85
CA ARG A 258 -18.69 -1.61 -42.44
C ARG A 258 -18.15 -2.59 -41.40
N ASP A 259 -17.00 -3.19 -41.67
CA ASP A 259 -16.41 -4.19 -40.78
C ASP A 259 -15.92 -3.55 -39.48
N GLY A 260 -15.47 -2.28 -39.53
CA GLY A 260 -15.12 -1.48 -38.36
C GLY A 260 -16.33 -1.17 -37.47
N VAL A 261 -17.47 -0.78 -38.04
CA VAL A 261 -18.72 -0.58 -37.29
C VAL A 261 -19.18 -1.90 -36.66
N ILE A 262 -19.11 -3.02 -37.38
CA ILE A 262 -19.44 -4.34 -36.81
C ILE A 262 -18.49 -4.68 -35.65
N PHE A 263 -17.19 -4.42 -35.80
CA PHE A 263 -16.22 -4.65 -34.75
C PHE A 263 -16.52 -3.82 -33.49
N LEU A 264 -16.85 -2.53 -33.67
CA LEU A 264 -17.23 -1.63 -32.58
C LEU A 264 -18.51 -2.11 -31.86
N LEU A 265 -19.56 -2.46 -32.61
CA LEU A 265 -20.81 -2.98 -32.04
C LEU A 265 -20.58 -4.27 -31.25
N LEU A 266 -19.66 -5.12 -31.70
CA LEU A 266 -19.28 -6.33 -30.98
C LEU A 266 -18.48 -6.03 -29.71
N CYS A 267 -17.62 -5.00 -29.69
CA CYS A 267 -16.98 -4.54 -28.46
C CYS A 267 -18.03 -4.00 -27.47
N ILE A 268 -18.97 -3.17 -27.94
CA ILE A 268 -20.07 -2.63 -27.12
C ILE A 268 -20.94 -3.77 -26.56
N LEU A 269 -21.23 -4.80 -27.36
CA LEU A 269 -21.93 -5.99 -26.89
C LEU A 269 -21.19 -6.67 -25.73
N GLY A 270 -19.86 -6.79 -25.83
CA GLY A 270 -19.05 -7.35 -24.74
C GLY A 270 -19.07 -6.50 -23.47
N VAL A 271 -19.02 -5.17 -23.58
CA VAL A 271 -19.19 -4.25 -22.45
C VAL A 271 -20.59 -4.41 -21.83
N ALA A 272 -21.63 -4.51 -22.67
CA ALA A 272 -23.00 -4.72 -22.21
C ALA A 272 -23.17 -6.06 -21.46
N MET A 273 -22.48 -7.12 -21.89
CA MET A 273 -22.44 -8.42 -21.20
C MET A 273 -21.80 -8.34 -19.81
N SER A 274 -20.98 -7.33 -19.53
CA SER A 274 -20.29 -7.13 -18.24
C SER A 274 -20.96 -6.11 -17.30
N LEU A 275 -22.17 -5.62 -17.63
CA LEU A 275 -22.84 -4.56 -16.86
C LEU A 275 -23.18 -4.94 -15.41
N VAL A 276 -23.25 -6.23 -15.09
CA VAL A 276 -23.50 -6.74 -13.73
C VAL A 276 -22.39 -6.35 -12.76
N VAL A 277 -21.16 -6.16 -13.26
CA VAL A 277 -20.03 -5.63 -12.51
C VAL A 277 -19.78 -4.17 -12.84
N PHE A 278 -19.74 -3.83 -14.14
CA PHE A 278 -19.36 -2.49 -14.58
C PHE A 278 -20.29 -1.38 -14.07
N TYR A 279 -21.60 -1.60 -14.15
CA TYR A 279 -22.57 -0.56 -13.80
C TYR A 279 -22.58 -0.23 -12.31
N PRO A 280 -22.72 -1.19 -11.37
CA PRO A 280 -22.64 -0.90 -9.94
C PRO A 280 -21.28 -0.31 -9.53
N SER A 281 -20.15 -0.79 -10.09
CA SER A 281 -18.82 -0.19 -9.81
C SER A 281 -18.73 1.28 -10.22
N VAL A 282 -19.27 1.64 -11.39
CA VAL A 282 -19.27 3.04 -11.84
C VAL A 282 -20.17 3.90 -10.96
N LEU A 283 -21.35 3.42 -10.58
CA LEU A 283 -22.24 4.17 -9.68
C LEU A 283 -21.58 4.40 -8.32
N PHE A 284 -20.99 3.37 -7.71
CA PHE A 284 -20.28 3.50 -6.44
C PHE A 284 -19.19 4.57 -6.51
N ILE A 285 -18.35 4.55 -7.54
CA ILE A 285 -17.28 5.56 -7.72
C ILE A 285 -17.84 6.97 -7.95
N LEU A 286 -18.95 7.11 -8.67
CA LEU A 286 -19.51 8.42 -8.98
C LEU A 286 -20.32 9.03 -7.84
N GLU A 287 -21.01 8.21 -7.04
CA GLU A 287 -22.01 8.65 -6.06
C GLU A 287 -21.52 8.50 -4.61
N ASP A 288 -20.75 7.45 -4.30
CA ASP A 288 -20.49 7.04 -2.91
C ASP A 288 -19.02 7.23 -2.47
N THR A 289 -18.09 7.46 -3.41
CA THR A 289 -16.68 7.73 -3.09
C THR A 289 -16.36 9.20 -2.91
N PHE A 290 -15.42 9.51 -2.03
CA PHE A 290 -14.86 10.85 -1.92
C PHE A 290 -14.01 11.20 -3.16
N ARG A 291 -14.19 12.42 -3.71
CA ARG A 291 -13.44 12.89 -4.89
C ARG A 291 -13.02 14.35 -4.76
N ASP A 292 -11.71 14.57 -4.65
CA ASP A 292 -11.14 15.90 -4.79
C ASP A 292 -11.18 16.39 -6.25
N SER A 293 -11.44 17.68 -6.43
CA SER A 293 -11.25 18.34 -7.72
C SER A 293 -9.76 18.63 -7.95
N GLY A 294 -9.13 17.94 -8.89
CA GLY A 294 -7.76 18.25 -9.30
C GLY A 294 -7.67 19.50 -10.18
N THR A 295 -6.52 20.19 -10.12
CA THR A 295 -6.20 21.30 -11.04
C THR A 295 -5.01 20.97 -11.93
N PHE A 296 -5.14 21.22 -13.23
CA PHE A 296 -4.05 20.99 -14.18
C PHE A 296 -3.14 22.23 -14.30
N ASN A 297 -1.96 22.15 -13.68
CA ASN A 297 -0.89 23.15 -13.84
C ASN A 297 -0.24 23.07 -15.24
N ALA A 298 -0.88 23.70 -16.23
CA ALA A 298 -0.47 23.69 -17.62
C ALA A 298 0.68 24.67 -17.91
N TRP A 299 1.57 24.29 -18.84
CA TRP A 299 2.40 25.25 -19.56
C TRP A 299 1.58 25.87 -20.68
N VAL A 300 1.28 27.16 -20.55
CA VAL A 300 0.44 27.89 -21.50
C VAL A 300 1.31 28.54 -22.57
N ILE A 301 1.06 28.20 -23.83
CA ILE A 301 1.69 28.82 -25.00
C ILE A 301 0.61 29.57 -25.80
N ASN A 302 0.85 30.86 -26.02
CA ASN A 302 -0.04 31.70 -26.83
C ASN A 302 0.46 31.74 -28.27
N ILE A 303 -0.37 31.27 -29.21
CA ILE A 303 -0.13 31.38 -30.65
C ILE A 303 -1.23 32.24 -31.25
N GLY A 304 -0.96 33.54 -31.41
CA GLY A 304 -1.97 34.51 -31.80
C GLY A 304 -3.04 34.65 -30.71
N SER A 305 -4.30 34.37 -31.06
CA SER A 305 -5.45 34.37 -30.13
C SER A 305 -5.79 33.01 -29.53
N ILE A 306 -4.99 31.96 -29.85
CA ILE A 306 -5.24 30.60 -29.37
C ILE A 306 -4.32 30.32 -28.18
N GLU A 307 -4.95 29.99 -27.05
CA GLU A 307 -4.27 29.49 -25.86
C GLU A 307 -4.11 27.98 -25.95
N ILE A 308 -2.86 27.48 -25.98
CA ILE A 308 -2.56 26.05 -25.98
C ILE A 308 -2.02 25.65 -24.61
N LYS A 309 -2.74 24.75 -23.93
CA LYS A 309 -2.36 24.17 -22.64
C LYS A 309 -1.57 22.87 -22.85
N LEU A 310 -0.31 22.87 -22.44
CA LEU A 310 0.62 21.75 -22.58
C LEU A 310 1.08 21.23 -21.21
N PHE A 311 1.72 20.07 -21.16
CA PHE A 311 2.44 19.63 -19.97
C PHE A 311 3.63 20.57 -19.67
N GLN A 312 4.04 20.62 -18.41
CA GLN A 312 5.27 21.32 -18.02
C GLN A 312 6.49 20.73 -18.77
N PRO A 313 7.47 21.56 -19.19
CA PRO A 313 8.62 21.10 -19.97
C PRO A 313 9.37 19.89 -19.38
N MET A 314 9.47 19.81 -18.05
CA MET A 314 10.11 18.69 -17.34
C MET A 314 9.42 17.34 -17.58
N ILE A 315 8.09 17.32 -17.80
CA ILE A 315 7.34 16.10 -18.11
C ILE A 315 7.74 15.59 -19.51
N TYR A 316 7.96 16.47 -20.48
CA TYR A 316 8.48 16.05 -21.79
C TYR A 316 9.92 15.55 -21.71
N MET A 317 10.76 16.17 -20.88
CA MET A 317 12.12 15.66 -20.61
C MET A 317 12.08 14.26 -19.98
N ARG A 318 11.08 14.00 -19.13
CA ARG A 318 10.81 12.66 -18.59
C ARG A 318 10.47 11.66 -19.68
N PHE A 319 9.60 12.02 -20.63
CA PHE A 319 9.23 11.13 -21.75
C PHE A 319 10.46 10.74 -22.58
N LEU A 320 11.34 11.70 -22.87
CA LEU A 320 12.59 11.45 -23.61
C LEU A 320 13.55 10.56 -22.82
N ALA A 321 13.77 10.86 -21.53
CA ALA A 321 14.62 10.05 -20.66
C ALA A 321 14.17 8.59 -20.61
N LYS A 322 12.85 8.36 -20.55
CA LYS A 322 12.24 7.04 -20.47
C LYS A 322 12.22 6.27 -21.80
N MET A 323 12.78 6.83 -22.86
CA MET A 323 13.20 6.05 -24.03
C MET A 323 14.54 5.34 -23.80
N PHE A 324 15.44 5.93 -22.99
CA PHE A 324 16.83 5.52 -22.80
C PHE A 324 17.12 4.84 -21.47
N ALA A 325 16.32 5.11 -20.45
CA ALA A 325 16.34 4.42 -19.17
C ALA A 325 15.02 3.66 -18.97
N GLU A 326 15.15 2.41 -18.56
CA GLU A 326 13.99 1.61 -18.15
C GLU A 326 13.40 2.19 -16.85
N GLN A 327 12.13 1.89 -16.61
CA GLN A 327 11.43 2.23 -15.38
C GLN A 327 11.77 1.23 -14.28
N ARG A 328 12.26 1.72 -13.14
CA ARG A 328 12.27 0.93 -11.90
C ARG A 328 10.84 0.89 -11.34
N PRO A 329 10.31 -0.25 -10.87
CA PRO A 329 8.94 -0.37 -10.34
C PRO A 329 8.52 0.55 -9.19
N ILE A 330 9.38 1.45 -8.69
CA ILE A 330 9.13 2.34 -7.55
C ILE A 330 9.58 3.79 -7.86
N GLY A 331 10.35 3.98 -8.93
CA GLY A 331 10.92 5.28 -9.30
C GLY A 331 10.04 6.06 -10.28
N PHE A 332 8.72 6.17 -10.03
CA PHE A 332 7.79 6.83 -10.98
C PHE A 332 7.99 8.33 -11.05
N TYR A 333 8.30 8.93 -9.91
CA TYR A 333 8.51 10.36 -9.77
C TYR A 333 9.71 10.82 -10.60
N GLY A 334 9.51 11.93 -11.30
CA GLY A 334 10.58 12.70 -11.90
C GLY A 334 10.71 14.05 -11.20
N PHE A 335 11.26 15.05 -11.89
CA PHE A 335 11.47 16.38 -11.33
C PHE A 335 10.16 17.10 -10.96
N ALA A 336 9.02 16.71 -11.54
CA ALA A 336 7.72 17.29 -11.18
C ALA A 336 7.14 16.70 -9.87
N GLN A 337 7.70 15.59 -9.37
CA GLN A 337 7.19 14.82 -8.24
C GLN A 337 5.71 14.42 -8.40
N ASP A 338 5.28 14.17 -9.63
CA ASP A 338 3.89 13.88 -9.94
C ASP A 338 3.77 12.54 -10.68
N TYR A 339 3.46 11.48 -9.92
CA TYR A 339 3.36 10.14 -10.49
C TYR A 339 2.25 10.03 -11.55
N THR A 340 1.20 10.88 -11.50
CA THR A 340 0.10 10.83 -12.47
C THR A 340 0.56 11.23 -13.88
N LYS A 341 1.61 12.06 -13.95
CA LYS A 341 2.19 12.61 -15.19
C LYS A 341 3.55 12.01 -15.52
N GLU A 342 4.27 11.43 -14.56
CA GLU A 342 5.63 10.92 -14.74
C GLU A 342 5.75 9.39 -14.73
N HIS A 343 4.65 8.65 -14.49
CA HIS A 343 4.58 7.18 -14.59
C HIS A 343 4.55 6.70 -16.05
N VAL A 344 5.70 6.79 -16.71
CA VAL A 344 5.86 6.47 -18.13
C VAL A 344 7.14 5.68 -18.41
N SER A 345 7.05 4.69 -19.29
CA SER A 345 8.20 4.02 -19.90
C SER A 345 8.00 3.79 -21.39
N LEU A 346 9.00 4.19 -22.17
CA LEU A 346 9.08 4.04 -23.62
C LEU A 346 10.23 3.11 -24.04
N TYR A 347 10.81 2.37 -23.08
CA TYR A 347 11.97 1.52 -23.30
C TYR A 347 11.60 0.19 -23.97
N ILE A 348 12.47 -0.32 -24.86
CA ILE A 348 12.37 -1.68 -25.45
C ILE A 348 13.75 -2.36 -25.60
N THR A 349 14.84 -1.82 -25.07
CA THR A 349 16.27 -2.00 -25.48
C THR A 349 16.77 -0.99 -26.51
N MET A 350 17.97 -0.46 -26.30
CA MET A 350 18.73 0.40 -27.20
C MET A 350 19.07 -0.30 -28.50
N THR A 351 19.42 -1.59 -28.42
CA THR A 351 19.61 -2.41 -29.61
C THR A 351 18.32 -2.50 -30.42
N GLY A 352 17.20 -2.78 -29.76
CA GLY A 352 15.87 -2.83 -30.38
C GLY A 352 15.42 -1.47 -30.93
N LEU A 353 15.62 -0.39 -30.19
CA LEU A 353 15.24 0.97 -30.54
C LEU A 353 16.04 1.49 -31.74
N ALA A 354 17.35 1.25 -31.78
CA ALA A 354 18.19 1.60 -32.93
C ALA A 354 17.76 0.83 -34.19
N LEU A 355 17.44 -0.46 -34.05
CA LEU A 355 16.94 -1.28 -35.15
C LEU A 355 15.54 -0.87 -35.60
N MET A 356 14.64 -0.56 -34.67
CA MET A 356 13.29 -0.06 -34.97
C MET A 356 13.34 1.16 -35.88
N ASN A 357 14.22 2.12 -35.58
CA ASN A 357 14.39 3.35 -36.36
C ASN A 357 14.93 3.11 -37.78
N TYR A 358 15.45 1.92 -38.09
CA TYR A 358 15.78 1.54 -39.46
C TYR A 358 14.55 1.47 -40.38
N VAL A 359 13.33 1.44 -39.83
CA VAL A 359 12.07 1.45 -40.59
C VAL A 359 11.98 2.62 -41.56
N PHE A 360 12.56 3.79 -41.23
CA PHE A 360 12.57 4.97 -42.09
C PHE A 360 13.27 4.72 -43.43
N PHE A 361 14.18 3.75 -43.49
CA PHE A 361 14.94 3.39 -44.69
C PHE A 361 14.37 2.18 -45.46
N LEU A 362 13.34 1.53 -44.92
CA LEU A 362 12.58 0.50 -45.65
C LEU A 362 11.59 1.15 -46.61
N LYS A 363 11.26 0.46 -47.71
CA LYS A 363 10.40 0.97 -48.79
C LYS A 363 9.08 0.20 -48.99
N ASP A 364 8.91 -0.91 -48.28
CA ASP A 364 7.71 -1.74 -48.36
C ASP A 364 6.45 -1.03 -47.82
N ARG A 365 5.27 -1.55 -48.15
CA ARG A 365 3.98 -0.95 -47.77
C ARG A 365 3.80 -0.85 -46.25
N ILE A 366 4.21 -1.88 -45.51
CA ILE A 366 4.02 -1.92 -44.05
C ILE A 366 4.92 -0.88 -43.38
N SER A 367 6.16 -0.70 -43.85
CA SER A 367 7.04 0.34 -43.31
C SER A 367 6.50 1.75 -43.52
N LYS A 368 5.78 2.05 -44.61
CA LYS A 368 5.09 3.34 -44.79
C LYS A 368 4.02 3.60 -43.73
N ILE A 369 3.26 2.58 -43.35
CA ILE A 369 2.25 2.68 -42.28
C ILE A 369 2.94 3.01 -40.96
N TYR A 370 4.03 2.30 -40.63
CA TYR A 370 4.79 2.57 -39.41
C TYR A 370 5.44 3.96 -39.37
N LYS A 371 5.89 4.49 -40.52
CA LYS A 371 6.41 5.87 -40.61
C LYS A 371 5.37 6.94 -40.29
N VAL A 372 4.07 6.63 -40.47
CA VAL A 372 2.96 7.51 -40.06
C VAL A 372 2.58 7.26 -38.60
N LEU A 373 2.64 6.01 -38.15
CA LEU A 373 2.28 5.63 -36.79
C LEU A 373 3.22 6.25 -35.73
N ILE A 374 4.51 6.36 -36.03
CA ILE A 374 5.50 6.99 -35.12
C ILE A 374 5.15 8.45 -34.81
N PRO A 375 5.04 9.37 -35.79
CA PRO A 375 4.67 10.75 -35.52
C PRO A 375 3.25 10.89 -34.96
N PHE A 376 2.32 10.01 -35.34
CA PHE A 376 0.98 9.97 -34.73
C PHE A 376 1.05 9.71 -33.23
N GLY A 377 1.83 8.70 -32.79
CA GLY A 377 2.04 8.43 -31.36
C GLY A 377 2.66 9.61 -30.62
N LEU A 378 3.65 10.29 -31.24
CA LEU A 378 4.26 11.50 -30.65
C LEU A 378 3.25 12.64 -30.49
N ILE A 379 2.35 12.84 -31.45
CA ILE A 379 1.28 13.85 -31.35
C ILE A 379 0.35 13.51 -30.17
N LEU A 380 -0.04 12.24 -30.02
CA LEU A 380 -0.89 11.81 -28.91
C LEU A 380 -0.22 12.07 -27.55
N MET A 381 1.09 11.81 -27.43
CA MET A 381 1.86 12.06 -26.21
C MET A 381 2.08 13.55 -25.93
N PHE A 382 2.20 14.37 -26.99
CA PHE A 382 2.50 15.79 -26.86
C PHE A 382 1.30 16.60 -26.33
N PHE A 383 0.08 16.28 -26.74
CA PHE A 383 -1.10 17.04 -26.32
C PHE A 383 -1.79 16.40 -25.09
N PRO A 384 -1.93 17.13 -23.97
CA PRO A 384 -2.61 16.62 -22.76
C PRO A 384 -4.05 16.16 -22.99
N LEU A 385 -4.75 16.70 -24.00
CA LEU A 385 -6.11 16.29 -24.38
C LEU A 385 -6.24 14.76 -24.51
N PHE A 386 -5.26 14.11 -25.15
CA PHE A 386 -5.32 12.66 -25.31
C PHE A 386 -5.11 11.94 -24.00
N SER A 387 -4.35 12.51 -23.07
CA SER A 387 -4.22 11.93 -21.75
C SER A 387 -5.55 11.90 -21.02
N TYR A 388 -6.40 12.94 -21.09
CA TYR A 388 -7.78 12.89 -20.59
C TYR A 388 -8.63 11.77 -21.25
N VAL A 389 -8.54 11.65 -22.58
CA VAL A 389 -9.30 10.63 -23.34
C VAL A 389 -8.87 9.21 -22.95
N PHE A 390 -7.57 8.98 -22.82
CA PHE A 390 -6.99 7.69 -22.47
C PHE A 390 -6.94 7.40 -20.96
N SER A 391 -7.26 8.38 -20.10
CA SER A 391 -7.43 8.23 -18.65
C SER A 391 -8.90 8.21 -18.19
N GLY A 392 -9.84 8.65 -19.04
CA GLY A 392 -11.25 8.77 -18.66
C GLY A 392 -11.50 9.81 -17.55
N THR A 393 -10.54 10.70 -17.30
CA THR A 393 -10.64 11.77 -16.30
C THR A 393 -11.08 13.09 -16.93
N LEU A 394 -11.65 13.99 -16.13
CA LEU A 394 -12.13 15.30 -16.59
C LEU A 394 -11.34 16.47 -15.97
N ASP A 395 -10.58 16.20 -14.92
CA ASP A 395 -9.95 17.17 -14.03
C ASP A 395 -8.42 17.24 -14.21
N VAL A 396 -7.75 16.09 -14.35
CA VAL A 396 -6.28 16.03 -14.52
C VAL A 396 -5.87 15.04 -15.63
N PRO A 397 -4.90 15.38 -16.50
CA PRO A 397 -4.43 14.48 -17.55
C PRO A 397 -3.42 13.46 -17.01
N TYR A 398 -3.73 12.16 -17.07
CA TYR A 398 -2.84 11.08 -16.64
C TYR A 398 -2.07 10.48 -17.81
N THR A 399 -0.75 10.34 -17.70
CA THR A 399 0.13 9.92 -18.80
C THR A 399 0.38 8.40 -18.85
N ARG A 400 -0.19 7.63 -17.92
CA ARG A 400 0.03 6.18 -17.78
C ARG A 400 -0.30 5.38 -19.05
N TRP A 401 -1.21 5.86 -19.89
CA TRP A 401 -1.56 5.21 -21.17
C TRP A 401 -0.39 5.11 -22.15
N ILE A 402 0.64 5.96 -22.00
CA ILE A 402 1.84 5.94 -22.83
C ILE A 402 2.58 4.59 -22.72
N ASN A 403 2.43 3.88 -21.59
CA ASN A 403 3.00 2.55 -21.35
C ASN A 403 2.45 1.47 -22.29
N VAL A 404 1.41 1.77 -23.09
CA VAL A 404 0.90 0.90 -24.16
C VAL A 404 1.76 0.99 -25.43
N TYR A 405 2.43 2.12 -25.65
CA TYR A 405 3.19 2.41 -26.87
C TYR A 405 4.41 1.49 -27.11
N PRO A 406 5.14 1.00 -26.09
CA PRO A 406 6.21 0.02 -26.27
C PRO A 406 5.81 -1.20 -27.10
N LEU A 407 4.58 -1.72 -26.98
CA LEU A 407 4.12 -2.83 -27.83
C LEU A 407 4.17 -2.47 -29.32
N ILE A 408 3.77 -1.24 -29.69
CA ILE A 408 3.86 -0.73 -31.06
C ILE A 408 5.32 -0.65 -31.49
N GLN A 409 6.22 -0.15 -30.62
CA GLN A 409 7.64 -0.10 -30.90
C GLN A 409 8.23 -1.49 -31.17
N VAL A 410 7.87 -2.50 -30.36
CA VAL A 410 8.31 -3.88 -30.56
C VAL A 410 7.75 -4.47 -31.87
N MET A 411 6.52 -4.11 -32.28
CA MET A 411 5.97 -4.52 -33.58
C MET A 411 6.76 -3.93 -34.76
N ILE A 412 7.20 -2.67 -34.66
CA ILE A 412 8.02 -2.01 -35.69
C ILE A 412 9.41 -2.67 -35.72
N PHE A 413 10.02 -2.90 -34.55
CA PHE A 413 11.27 -3.66 -34.43
C PHE A 413 11.16 -5.04 -35.09
N ALA A 414 10.12 -5.81 -34.77
CA ALA A 414 9.91 -7.15 -35.32
C ALA A 414 9.82 -7.13 -36.86
N HIS A 415 9.15 -6.13 -37.44
CA HIS A 415 9.09 -5.95 -38.91
C HIS A 415 10.47 -5.69 -39.53
N VAL A 416 11.24 -4.76 -38.95
CA VAL A 416 12.61 -4.49 -39.43
C VAL A 416 13.49 -5.74 -39.29
N PHE A 417 13.42 -6.39 -38.13
CA PHE A 417 14.25 -7.54 -37.81
C PHE A 417 13.92 -8.75 -38.69
N ASP A 418 12.66 -8.95 -39.06
CA ASP A 418 12.27 -9.99 -40.02
C ASP A 418 12.91 -9.77 -41.40
N ALA A 419 12.88 -8.50 -41.86
CA ALA A 419 13.39 -8.10 -43.15
C ALA A 419 14.92 -8.14 -43.24
N LYS A 420 15.64 -7.74 -42.18
CA LYS A 420 17.11 -7.54 -42.22
C LYS A 420 17.91 -8.44 -41.28
N GLY A 421 17.36 -8.87 -40.16
CA GLY A 421 18.12 -9.48 -39.08
C GLY A 421 19.24 -8.57 -38.58
N PHE A 422 20.25 -9.13 -37.90
CA PHE A 422 21.43 -8.38 -37.50
C PHE A 422 22.43 -8.21 -38.66
N GLU A 423 22.44 -9.14 -39.61
CA GLU A 423 23.54 -9.27 -40.57
C GLU A 423 23.38 -8.36 -41.80
N GLN A 424 22.15 -8.09 -42.24
CA GLN A 424 21.89 -7.40 -43.51
C GLN A 424 21.71 -5.87 -43.36
N LEU A 425 22.15 -5.31 -42.24
CA LEU A 425 22.06 -3.89 -41.94
C LEU A 425 23.16 -3.12 -42.65
N LYS A 426 22.79 -2.00 -43.30
CA LYS A 426 23.77 -1.08 -43.90
C LYS A 426 24.28 -0.10 -42.84
N PRO A 427 25.61 0.00 -42.61
CA PRO A 427 26.18 0.85 -41.55
C PRO A 427 25.72 2.31 -41.63
N LYS A 428 25.77 2.92 -42.82
CA LYS A 428 25.35 4.31 -43.05
C LYS A 428 23.97 4.62 -42.49
N TRP A 429 22.98 3.76 -42.76
CA TRP A 429 21.59 4.01 -42.35
C TRP A 429 21.38 3.80 -40.86
N LEU A 430 22.02 2.77 -40.29
CA LEU A 430 21.99 2.53 -38.84
C LEU A 430 22.66 3.69 -38.08
N SER A 431 23.81 4.16 -38.56
CA SER A 431 24.55 5.26 -37.91
C SER A 431 23.78 6.57 -37.88
N ILE A 432 22.96 6.90 -38.89
CA ILE A 432 22.15 8.12 -38.88
C ILE A 432 21.15 8.09 -37.72
N SER A 433 20.39 7.00 -37.59
CA SER A 433 19.43 6.86 -36.49
C SER A 433 20.11 6.79 -35.12
N THR A 434 21.21 6.03 -35.00
CA THR A 434 21.93 5.88 -33.73
C THR A 434 22.61 7.19 -33.30
N ALA A 435 23.15 7.97 -34.23
CA ALA A 435 23.73 9.28 -33.92
C ALA A 435 22.67 10.27 -33.42
N LEU A 436 21.47 10.29 -34.01
CA LEU A 436 20.36 11.12 -33.52
C LEU A 436 19.96 10.72 -32.09
N LEU A 437 19.83 9.42 -31.82
CA LEU A 437 19.55 8.91 -30.48
C LEU A 437 20.64 9.31 -29.46
N LEU A 438 21.92 9.28 -29.86
CA LEU A 438 23.02 9.74 -29.02
C LEU A 438 22.96 11.24 -28.70
N VAL A 439 22.62 12.08 -29.69
CA VAL A 439 22.45 13.53 -29.48
C VAL A 439 21.32 13.81 -28.48
N VAL A 440 20.17 13.14 -28.66
CA VAL A 440 19.04 13.29 -27.73
C VAL A 440 19.42 12.79 -26.34
N ASN A 441 19.99 11.59 -26.22
CA ASN A 441 20.39 11.02 -24.93
C ASN A 441 21.42 11.89 -24.21
N GLY A 442 22.45 12.38 -24.91
CA GLY A 442 23.45 13.30 -24.34
C GLY A 442 22.83 14.61 -23.84
N GLY A 443 21.87 15.17 -24.58
CA GLY A 443 21.13 16.36 -24.14
C GLY A 443 20.26 16.12 -22.89
N VAL A 444 19.61 14.95 -22.80
CA VAL A 444 18.81 14.57 -21.63
C VAL A 444 19.69 14.31 -20.41
N ILE A 445 20.83 13.61 -20.57
CA ILE A 445 21.81 13.38 -19.50
C ILE A 445 22.31 14.72 -18.96
N TYR A 446 22.69 15.65 -19.85
CA TYR A 446 23.13 16.99 -19.45
C TYR A 446 22.06 17.70 -18.62
N TYR A 447 20.81 17.69 -19.07
CA TYR A 447 19.69 18.29 -18.33
C TYR A 447 19.48 17.66 -16.95
N TYR A 448 19.55 16.33 -16.84
CA TYR A 448 19.37 15.63 -15.56
C TYR A 448 20.49 15.98 -14.57
N ILE A 449 21.75 15.98 -15.01
CA ILE A 449 22.90 16.32 -14.18
C ILE A 449 22.80 17.77 -13.70
N ASP A 450 22.53 18.70 -14.62
CA ASP A 450 22.35 20.13 -14.29
C ASP A 450 21.26 20.31 -13.23
N ARG A 451 20.09 19.69 -13.43
CA ARG A 451 18.97 19.79 -12.48
C ARG A 451 19.27 19.17 -11.13
N LEU A 452 19.90 17.99 -11.09
CA LEU A 452 20.28 17.33 -9.84
C LEU A 452 21.29 18.16 -9.03
N ILE A 453 22.18 18.92 -9.70
CA ILE A 453 23.10 19.84 -9.02
C ILE A 453 22.34 21.07 -8.49
N THR A 454 21.39 21.61 -9.24
CA THR A 454 20.68 22.84 -8.84
C THR A 454 19.65 22.68 -7.73
N LEU A 455 19.15 21.47 -7.50
CA LEU A 455 18.04 21.17 -6.58
C LEU A 455 18.53 20.59 -5.24
N GLU A 456 19.71 21.01 -4.75
CA GLU A 456 20.35 20.52 -3.51
C GLU A 456 19.28 20.15 -2.45
N ASP A 457 19.10 18.84 -2.22
CA ASP A 457 18.08 18.19 -1.37
C ASP A 457 16.68 17.96 -2.00
N PHE A 458 16.53 16.85 -2.76
CA PHE A 458 15.30 16.47 -3.48
C PHE A 458 14.84 15.03 -3.13
N LYS A 459 13.55 14.88 -2.77
CA LYS A 459 12.93 13.65 -2.22
C LYS A 459 13.09 12.37 -3.06
N PHE A 460 13.35 12.49 -4.37
CA PHE A 460 13.51 11.34 -5.27
C PHE A 460 14.81 11.41 -6.09
N ALA A 461 15.86 12.01 -5.54
CA ALA A 461 17.14 12.17 -6.23
C ALA A 461 17.73 10.82 -6.68
N ASP A 462 17.65 9.79 -5.83
CA ASP A 462 18.18 8.45 -6.11
C ASP A 462 17.59 7.81 -7.38
N ALA A 463 16.27 7.97 -7.59
CA ALA A 463 15.61 7.45 -8.78
C ALA A 463 16.13 8.14 -10.06
N LEU A 464 16.31 9.46 -9.99
CA LEU A 464 16.82 10.26 -11.09
C LEU A 464 18.32 10.04 -11.36
N ILE A 465 19.11 9.80 -10.31
CA ILE A 465 20.53 9.41 -10.41
C ILE A 465 20.65 8.05 -11.08
N ALA A 466 19.83 7.07 -10.68
CA ALA A 466 19.78 5.76 -11.30
C ALA A 466 19.37 5.84 -12.77
N ASP A 467 18.33 6.61 -13.10
CA ASP A 467 17.93 6.87 -14.49
C ASP A 467 19.10 7.47 -15.31
N THR A 468 19.82 8.45 -14.74
CA THR A 468 20.98 9.08 -15.38
C THR A 468 22.11 8.08 -15.65
N ALA A 469 22.40 7.19 -14.69
CA ALA A 469 23.41 6.15 -14.87
C ALA A 469 23.02 5.15 -15.98
N ILE A 470 21.75 4.72 -16.02
CA ILE A 470 21.25 3.82 -17.08
C ILE A 470 21.26 4.51 -18.44
N MET A 471 20.92 5.80 -18.53
CA MET A 471 21.08 6.58 -19.76
C MET A 471 22.53 6.61 -20.25
N GLY A 472 23.50 6.70 -19.33
CA GLY A 472 24.93 6.56 -19.63
C GLY A 472 25.29 5.19 -20.19
N VAL A 473 24.80 4.10 -19.59
CA VAL A 473 24.98 2.74 -20.14
C VAL A 473 24.37 2.61 -21.54
N SER A 474 23.17 3.18 -21.74
CA SER A 474 22.51 3.24 -23.04
C SER A 474 23.34 3.99 -24.09
N ALA A 475 23.99 5.10 -23.73
CA ALA A 475 24.91 5.81 -24.62
C ALA A 475 26.10 4.93 -25.03
N VAL A 476 26.69 4.19 -24.08
CA VAL A 476 27.80 3.26 -24.37
C VAL A 476 27.35 2.16 -25.34
N ILE A 477 26.16 1.57 -25.16
CA ILE A 477 25.61 0.56 -26.08
C ILE A 477 25.45 1.14 -27.48
N LEU A 478 24.87 2.33 -27.62
CA LEU A 478 24.68 3.00 -28.92
C LEU A 478 26.02 3.31 -29.62
N ILE A 479 27.05 3.74 -28.87
CA ILE A 479 28.41 3.94 -29.40
C ILE A 479 29.00 2.63 -29.91
N LEU A 480 28.92 1.56 -29.11
CA LEU A 480 29.41 0.24 -29.50
C LEU A 480 28.67 -0.30 -30.73
N MET A 481 27.38 -0.03 -30.87
CA MET A 481 26.63 -0.39 -32.08
C MET A 481 27.18 0.30 -33.34
N ILE A 482 27.49 1.60 -33.27
CA ILE A 482 28.11 2.33 -34.40
C ILE A 482 29.47 1.70 -34.73
N ILE A 483 30.33 1.49 -33.72
CA ILE A 483 31.66 0.91 -33.91
C ILE A 483 31.54 -0.46 -34.61
N PHE A 484 30.73 -1.37 -34.06
CA PHE A 484 30.55 -2.71 -34.61
C PHE A 484 29.92 -2.72 -36.01
N ALA A 485 29.04 -1.77 -36.33
CA ALA A 485 28.51 -1.60 -37.68
C ALA A 485 29.61 -1.23 -38.69
N TRP A 486 30.48 -0.29 -38.34
CA TRP A 486 31.53 0.21 -39.25
C TRP A 486 32.69 -0.78 -39.45
N ILE A 487 33.06 -1.53 -38.41
CA ILE A 487 34.04 -2.62 -38.55
C ILE A 487 33.42 -3.90 -39.16
N ARG A 488 32.14 -3.85 -39.59
CA ARG A 488 31.37 -4.94 -40.20
C ARG A 488 31.30 -6.20 -39.33
N LYS A 489 31.23 -6.02 -38.01
CA LYS A 489 31.13 -7.09 -37.00
C LYS A 489 29.71 -7.16 -36.43
N ASN A 490 28.68 -7.09 -37.29
CA ASN A 490 27.27 -7.03 -36.89
C ASN A 490 26.78 -8.20 -36.02
N HIS A 491 27.47 -9.37 -36.05
CA HIS A 491 27.15 -10.48 -35.15
C HIS A 491 27.33 -10.13 -33.66
N TRP A 492 28.11 -9.10 -33.34
CA TRP A 492 28.28 -8.61 -31.97
C TRP A 492 27.04 -7.92 -31.40
N PHE A 493 26.10 -7.48 -32.24
CA PHE A 493 24.83 -6.94 -31.77
C PHE A 493 24.05 -7.95 -30.93
N LYS A 494 24.17 -9.26 -31.23
CA LYS A 494 23.56 -10.32 -30.41
C LYS A 494 24.15 -10.35 -28.99
N TYR A 495 25.45 -10.13 -28.84
CA TYR A 495 26.10 -10.12 -27.52
C TYR A 495 25.78 -8.83 -26.76
N LEU A 496 25.79 -7.68 -27.44
CA LEU A 496 25.36 -6.40 -26.84
C LEU A 496 23.93 -6.52 -26.31
N PHE A 497 23.03 -7.11 -27.09
CA PHE A 497 21.66 -7.35 -26.66
C PHE A 497 21.59 -8.22 -25.39
N TRP A 498 22.36 -9.30 -25.28
CA TRP A 498 22.34 -10.14 -24.08
C TRP A 498 22.92 -9.45 -22.84
N VAL A 499 23.95 -8.60 -23.02
CA VAL A 499 24.47 -7.75 -21.94
C VAL A 499 23.39 -6.78 -21.49
N GLU A 500 22.76 -6.10 -22.44
CA GLU A 500 21.63 -5.20 -22.19
C GLU A 500 20.46 -5.90 -21.50
N PHE A 501 20.10 -7.10 -21.94
CA PHE A 501 19.08 -7.93 -21.33
C PHE A 501 19.42 -8.26 -19.87
N ALA A 502 20.65 -8.67 -19.58
CA ALA A 502 21.07 -8.97 -18.20
C ALA A 502 21.03 -7.72 -17.31
N VAL A 503 21.52 -6.58 -17.80
CA VAL A 503 21.45 -5.30 -17.08
C VAL A 503 20.00 -4.90 -16.81
N SER A 504 19.12 -5.06 -17.81
CA SER A 504 17.69 -4.75 -17.69
C SER A 504 17.01 -5.64 -16.65
N ILE A 505 17.24 -6.96 -16.68
CA ILE A 505 16.70 -7.89 -15.68
C ILE A 505 17.19 -7.51 -14.27
N CYS A 506 18.48 -7.27 -14.08
CA CYS A 506 19.00 -6.84 -12.79
C CYS A 506 18.35 -5.53 -12.32
N PHE A 507 18.15 -4.56 -13.22
CA PHE A 507 17.55 -3.28 -12.87
C PHE A 507 16.05 -3.40 -12.53
N ILE A 508 15.27 -4.06 -13.39
CA ILE A 508 13.81 -4.27 -13.24
C ILE A 508 13.50 -4.96 -11.91
N TYR A 509 14.20 -6.06 -11.62
CA TYR A 509 13.91 -6.91 -10.47
C TYR A 509 14.71 -6.55 -9.22
N SER A 510 15.50 -5.47 -9.22
CA SER A 510 16.31 -5.04 -8.06
C SER A 510 15.49 -4.57 -6.86
N GLY A 511 14.32 -3.97 -7.09
CA GLY A 511 13.42 -3.46 -6.05
C GLY A 511 13.00 -4.54 -5.04
N PRO A 512 12.40 -5.66 -5.46
CA PRO A 512 11.99 -6.74 -4.56
C PRO A 512 13.08 -7.23 -3.58
N PHE A 513 14.37 -7.14 -3.96
CA PHE A 513 15.49 -7.57 -3.11
C PHE A 513 15.80 -6.63 -1.93
N SER A 514 15.14 -5.46 -1.80
CA SER A 514 15.27 -4.61 -0.62
C SER A 514 14.32 -5.00 0.51
N ILE A 515 13.34 -5.87 0.27
CA ILE A 515 12.39 -6.31 1.29
C ILE A 515 12.83 -7.65 1.87
N VAL A 516 12.67 -7.81 3.19
CA VAL A 516 13.09 -8.99 3.95
C VAL A 516 11.94 -9.49 4.82
N ASN A 517 11.90 -10.80 5.09
CA ASN A 517 11.01 -11.46 6.08
C ASN A 517 9.50 -11.31 5.85
N LYS A 518 9.06 -11.11 4.59
CA LYS A 518 7.60 -11.01 4.31
C LYS A 518 6.88 -12.34 4.44
N ASN A 519 7.56 -13.47 4.28
CA ASN A 519 6.92 -14.77 4.51
C ASN A 519 6.53 -14.93 5.99
N ASP A 520 7.47 -14.69 6.92
CA ASP A 520 7.23 -14.83 8.36
C ASP A 520 6.14 -13.87 8.86
N MET A 521 6.11 -12.67 8.30
CA MET A 521 5.11 -11.67 8.64
C MET A 521 3.70 -12.09 8.19
N PHE A 522 3.55 -12.62 6.95
CA PHE A 522 2.27 -13.20 6.52
C PHE A 522 1.89 -14.45 7.33
N GLU A 523 2.87 -15.26 7.73
CA GLU A 523 2.64 -16.42 8.61
C GLU A 523 2.07 -15.99 9.96
N THR A 524 2.66 -14.96 10.58
CA THR A 524 2.15 -14.38 11.85
C THR A 524 0.70 -13.89 11.68
N MET A 525 0.40 -13.27 10.54
CA MET A 525 -0.96 -12.80 10.24
C MET A 525 -1.95 -13.95 10.07
N TYR A 526 -1.55 -15.09 9.48
CA TYR A 526 -2.38 -16.29 9.42
C TYR A 526 -2.57 -16.93 10.80
N GLN A 527 -1.51 -17.00 11.62
CA GLN A 527 -1.60 -17.52 12.99
C GLN A 527 -2.56 -16.70 13.86
N ILE A 528 -2.51 -15.37 13.75
CA ILE A 528 -3.49 -14.50 14.43
C ILE A 528 -4.91 -14.84 13.96
N GLN A 529 -5.11 -14.96 12.65
CA GLN A 529 -6.41 -15.26 12.09
C GLN A 529 -6.95 -16.62 12.58
N ASP A 530 -6.13 -17.67 12.52
CA ASP A 530 -6.49 -19.01 12.97
C ASP A 530 -6.84 -19.00 14.47
N PHE A 531 -6.06 -18.26 15.28
CA PHE A 531 -6.32 -18.11 16.71
C PHE A 531 -7.65 -17.40 16.99
N LEU A 532 -8.02 -16.39 16.20
CA LEU A 532 -9.31 -15.72 16.34
C LEU A 532 -10.48 -16.62 15.93
N GLU A 533 -10.37 -17.36 14.82
CA GLU A 533 -11.42 -18.30 14.37
C GLU A 533 -11.63 -19.47 15.34
N GLU A 534 -10.59 -19.94 16.03
CA GLU A 534 -10.71 -21.02 17.01
C GLU A 534 -11.48 -20.60 18.28
N HIS A 535 -11.46 -19.30 18.63
CA HIS A 535 -11.92 -18.82 19.94
C HIS A 535 -13.11 -17.84 19.89
N LEU A 536 -13.52 -17.37 18.72
CA LEU A 536 -14.61 -16.40 18.55
C LEU A 536 -15.73 -16.95 17.67
N ASP A 537 -16.98 -16.71 18.08
CA ASP A 537 -18.17 -17.06 17.29
C ASP A 537 -18.42 -16.05 16.16
N HIS A 538 -18.68 -16.56 14.94
CA HIS A 538 -18.97 -15.73 13.77
C HIS A 538 -20.37 -15.10 13.76
N ASP A 539 -21.30 -15.60 14.57
CA ASP A 539 -22.72 -15.23 14.48
C ASP A 539 -23.05 -13.85 15.07
N SER A 540 -22.20 -13.32 15.96
CA SER A 540 -22.40 -12.01 16.60
C SER A 540 -21.44 -10.97 16.02
N PHE A 541 -21.94 -9.81 15.59
CA PHE A 541 -21.09 -8.77 15.03
C PHE A 541 -20.23 -8.10 16.11
N TYR A 542 -18.91 -8.34 16.06
CA TYR A 542 -17.93 -7.67 16.91
C TYR A 542 -16.59 -7.50 16.20
N ARG A 543 -15.89 -6.40 16.53
CA ARG A 543 -14.53 -6.12 16.08
C ARG A 543 -13.49 -6.55 17.11
N VAL A 544 -12.30 -6.86 16.60
CA VAL A 544 -11.13 -7.25 17.40
C VAL A 544 -10.06 -6.19 17.30
N TYR A 545 -9.69 -5.60 18.43
CA TYR A 545 -8.51 -4.75 18.53
C TYR A 545 -7.28 -5.65 18.56
N VAL A 546 -6.27 -5.36 17.75
CA VAL A 546 -5.00 -6.08 17.68
C VAL A 546 -3.87 -5.11 17.97
N ASP A 547 -3.03 -5.47 18.95
CA ASP A 547 -1.81 -4.73 19.32
C ASP A 547 -0.69 -4.96 18.27
N LEU A 548 -0.88 -4.40 17.08
CA LEU A 548 0.03 -4.55 15.93
C LEU A 548 1.45 -4.01 16.20
N ASP A 549 1.64 -3.19 17.24
CA ASP A 549 2.96 -2.71 17.63
C ASP A 549 3.82 -3.83 18.23
N ARG A 550 3.21 -4.92 18.69
CA ARG A 550 3.87 -6.07 19.34
C ARG A 550 3.86 -7.35 18.50
N PHE A 551 3.26 -7.32 17.32
CA PHE A 551 3.24 -8.45 16.39
C PHE A 551 4.06 -8.16 15.13
N ASN A 552 4.65 -9.21 14.55
CA ASN A 552 5.28 -9.14 13.24
C ASN A 552 4.21 -9.19 12.12
N ALA A 553 3.32 -8.20 12.07
CA ALA A 553 2.20 -8.12 11.13
C ALA A 553 2.23 -6.82 10.31
N GLU A 554 1.59 -6.83 9.12
CA GLU A 554 1.41 -5.59 8.36
C GLU A 554 0.48 -4.63 9.10
N ARG A 555 0.90 -3.37 9.23
CA ARG A 555 0.07 -2.34 9.87
C ARG A 555 -1.05 -1.85 8.96
N THR A 556 -0.90 -2.05 7.65
CA THR A 556 -1.84 -1.58 6.62
C THR A 556 -2.65 -2.74 6.06
N ASN A 557 -3.98 -2.61 6.05
CA ASN A 557 -4.96 -3.57 5.54
C ASN A 557 -4.86 -4.98 6.15
N PHE A 558 -4.28 -5.14 7.35
CA PHE A 558 -4.27 -6.46 8.02
C PHE A 558 -5.68 -6.94 8.38
N ASN A 559 -6.65 -6.05 8.55
CA ASN A 559 -8.05 -6.40 8.70
C ASN A 559 -8.63 -7.19 7.51
N ARG A 560 -8.03 -7.09 6.32
CA ARG A 560 -8.37 -7.93 5.15
C ARG A 560 -7.90 -9.37 5.30
N MET A 561 -6.96 -9.63 6.20
CA MET A 561 -6.37 -10.95 6.40
C MET A 561 -7.12 -11.75 7.46
N THR A 562 -8.07 -11.12 8.16
CA THR A 562 -8.84 -11.72 9.24
C THR A 562 -10.31 -11.90 8.87
N ALA A 563 -11.00 -12.87 9.47
CA ALA A 563 -12.45 -13.04 9.35
C ALA A 563 -13.21 -11.99 10.17
N PHE A 564 -12.57 -11.44 11.19
CA PHE A 564 -13.11 -10.40 12.06
C PHE A 564 -12.53 -9.04 11.66
N PRO A 565 -13.33 -7.95 11.64
CA PRO A 565 -12.80 -6.63 11.37
C PRO A 565 -11.84 -6.17 12.49
N THR A 566 -10.70 -5.59 12.12
CA THR A 566 -9.65 -5.13 13.06
C THR A 566 -9.25 -3.66 12.86
N ASN A 567 -8.44 -3.13 13.77
CA ASN A 567 -8.07 -1.71 13.93
C ASN A 567 -6.89 -1.23 13.05
N THR A 568 -6.69 -1.82 11.88
CA THR A 568 -5.51 -1.53 11.06
C THR A 568 -5.65 -0.20 10.31
N ARG A 569 -4.51 0.38 9.93
CA ARG A 569 -4.51 1.44 8.91
C ARG A 569 -5.10 0.85 7.62
N ILE A 570 -5.99 1.57 6.96
CA ILE A 570 -6.56 1.12 5.70
C ILE A 570 -6.09 2.03 4.59
N PHE A 571 -5.55 1.42 3.54
CA PHE A 571 -5.32 2.12 2.30
C PHE A 571 -6.25 1.55 1.24
N HIS A 572 -7.11 2.40 0.70
CA HIS A 572 -8.03 2.05 -0.37
C HIS A 572 -8.22 3.27 -1.29
N SER A 573 -8.15 3.10 -2.61
CA SER A 573 -8.21 4.20 -3.58
C SER A 573 -9.62 4.73 -3.78
N TRP A 574 -10.64 3.92 -3.46
CA TRP A 574 -12.06 4.23 -3.56
C TRP A 574 -12.68 4.13 -2.17
N THR A 575 -12.30 5.04 -1.27
CA THR A 575 -12.89 5.11 0.07
C THR A 575 -14.28 5.76 -0.01
N ASP A 576 -15.19 5.26 0.82
CA ASP A 576 -16.52 5.82 0.93
C ASP A 576 -16.47 7.20 1.62
N LYS A 577 -17.42 8.06 1.26
CA LYS A 577 -17.50 9.41 1.81
C LYS A 577 -17.89 9.44 3.29
N GLU A 578 -18.71 8.49 3.76
CA GLU A 578 -19.22 8.49 5.14
C GLU A 578 -18.10 8.26 6.15
N THR A 579 -17.14 7.40 5.84
CA THR A 579 -15.98 7.17 6.70
C THR A 579 -15.02 8.36 6.75
N ASP A 580 -14.95 9.18 5.69
CA ASP A 580 -14.22 10.47 5.73
C ASP A 580 -14.93 11.49 6.61
N MET A 581 -16.25 11.61 6.50
CA MET A 581 -17.05 12.48 7.36
C MET A 581 -16.90 12.09 8.83
N LEU A 582 -16.83 10.78 9.10
CA LEU A 582 -16.64 10.27 10.43
C LEU A 582 -15.26 10.67 10.97
N ALA A 583 -14.21 10.45 10.19
CA ALA A 583 -12.86 10.81 10.60
C ALA A 583 -12.73 12.33 10.83
N GLU A 584 -13.37 13.15 10.00
CA GLU A 584 -13.40 14.60 10.17
C GLU A 584 -14.13 15.00 11.46
N LEU A 585 -15.29 14.38 11.73
CA LEU A 585 -16.09 14.69 12.91
C LEU A 585 -15.38 14.27 14.19
N LEU A 586 -14.90 13.02 14.25
CA LEU A 586 -14.32 12.43 15.45
C LEU A 586 -12.89 12.93 15.72
N PHE A 587 -12.10 13.12 14.67
CA PHE A 587 -10.66 13.36 14.80
C PHE A 587 -10.21 14.69 14.18
N GLY A 588 -11.06 15.37 13.41
CA GLY A 588 -10.71 16.64 12.77
C GLY A 588 -9.75 16.48 11.60
N GLN A 589 -9.72 15.30 10.96
CA GLN A 589 -8.87 15.00 9.83
C GLN A 589 -9.71 14.40 8.70
N VAL A 590 -9.45 14.81 7.46
CA VAL A 590 -9.99 14.15 6.27
C VAL A 590 -8.92 13.19 5.76
N GLU A 591 -9.25 11.91 5.72
CA GLU A 591 -8.28 10.82 5.55
C GLU A 591 -8.15 10.35 4.10
N HIS A 592 -9.18 10.63 3.29
CA HIS A 592 -9.27 10.27 1.89
C HIS A 592 -8.95 8.79 1.68
N GLN A 593 -7.88 8.47 0.94
CA GLN A 593 -7.48 7.12 0.58
C GLN A 593 -6.81 6.35 1.73
N THR A 594 -6.31 7.04 2.74
CA THR A 594 -5.57 6.44 3.84
C THR A 594 -6.26 6.71 5.16
N LYS A 595 -6.97 5.71 5.68
CA LYS A 595 -7.61 5.78 6.98
C LYS A 595 -6.64 5.29 8.06
N GLU A 596 -6.11 6.19 8.87
CA GLU A 596 -5.12 5.91 9.92
C GLU A 596 -5.68 6.13 11.33
N VAL A 597 -6.70 6.97 11.44
CA VAL A 597 -7.23 7.49 12.68
C VAL A 597 -8.49 6.72 13.04
N LEU A 598 -8.29 5.51 13.53
CA LEU A 598 -9.21 4.95 14.51
C LEU A 598 -8.37 4.80 15.79
N GLU A 599 -8.59 5.68 16.78
CA GLU A 599 -7.97 5.53 18.09
C GLU A 599 -8.73 4.52 18.95
N VAL A 600 -8.62 3.26 18.55
CA VAL A 600 -9.40 2.11 19.04
C VAL A 600 -8.97 1.58 20.42
N GLN A 601 -8.30 2.38 21.23
CA GLN A 601 -7.97 1.98 22.62
C GLN A 601 -8.66 2.86 23.66
N ALA A 602 -9.42 3.85 23.21
CA ALA A 602 -10.31 4.60 24.06
C ALA A 602 -11.55 3.76 24.37
N LEU A 603 -11.72 3.35 25.62
CA LEU A 603 -12.88 2.56 26.08
C LEU A 603 -14.21 3.18 25.63
N TYR A 604 -14.35 4.51 25.77
CA TYR A 604 -15.52 5.27 25.32
C TYR A 604 -15.76 5.15 23.81
N LEU A 605 -14.70 5.25 23.00
CA LEU A 605 -14.82 5.16 21.55
C LEU A 605 -15.02 3.71 21.08
N ASN A 606 -14.47 2.73 21.80
CA ASN A 606 -14.57 1.31 21.45
C ASN A 606 -16.01 0.79 21.51
N GLN A 607 -16.80 1.26 22.50
CA GLN A 607 -18.24 0.99 22.58
C GLN A 607 -18.99 1.44 21.34
N PHE A 608 -18.60 2.59 20.81
CA PHE A 608 -19.20 3.19 19.64
C PHE A 608 -18.72 2.55 18.33
N LEU A 609 -17.45 2.13 18.29
CA LEU A 609 -16.84 1.46 17.14
C LEU A 609 -17.08 -0.07 17.13
N GLY A 610 -17.88 -0.64 18.03
CA GLY A 610 -18.22 -2.07 18.05
C GLY A 610 -17.04 -3.01 18.36
N TYR A 611 -16.03 -2.54 19.10
CA TYR A 611 -14.93 -3.40 19.55
C TYR A 611 -15.32 -4.10 20.85
N LYS A 612 -15.27 -5.43 20.82
CA LYS A 612 -15.52 -6.28 21.99
C LYS A 612 -14.29 -7.05 22.43
N TYR A 613 -13.35 -7.31 21.53
CA TYR A 613 -12.18 -8.12 21.85
C TYR A 613 -10.87 -7.35 21.69
N VAL A 614 -9.88 -7.73 22.48
CA VAL A 614 -8.50 -7.21 22.43
C VAL A 614 -7.55 -8.40 22.35
N LEU A 615 -6.75 -8.44 21.28
CA LEU A 615 -5.67 -9.39 21.07
C LEU A 615 -4.34 -8.70 21.37
N ALA A 616 -3.64 -9.22 22.37
CA ALA A 616 -2.34 -8.73 22.81
C ALA A 616 -1.31 -9.86 22.85
N SER A 617 -0.03 -9.51 22.98
CA SER A 617 1.05 -10.51 23.02
C SER A 617 1.22 -11.07 24.43
N GLN A 618 1.48 -12.37 24.56
CA GLN A 618 1.77 -13.02 25.84
C GLN A 618 3.17 -12.71 26.39
N ASN A 619 4.03 -12.09 25.60
CA ASN A 619 5.37 -11.69 26.02
C ASN A 619 5.37 -10.49 26.99
N TYR A 620 4.20 -9.89 27.25
CA TYR A 620 4.05 -8.68 28.02
C TYR A 620 2.94 -8.83 29.07
N THR A 621 3.16 -8.21 30.24
CA THR A 621 2.18 -8.13 31.30
C THR A 621 1.40 -6.83 31.17
N TYR A 622 0.08 -6.94 31.00
CA TYR A 622 -0.82 -5.80 30.89
C TYR A 622 -1.66 -5.70 32.15
N TYR A 623 -1.88 -4.47 32.63
CA TYR A 623 -2.89 -4.24 33.65
C TYR A 623 -4.26 -4.18 32.98
N LEU A 624 -5.19 -5.03 33.43
CA LEU A 624 -6.54 -5.12 32.90
C LEU A 624 -7.51 -5.24 34.07
N ASP A 625 -8.33 -4.21 34.27
CA ASP A 625 -9.37 -4.20 35.30
C ASP A 625 -10.36 -5.35 35.04
N GLY A 626 -10.45 -6.30 35.97
CA GLY A 626 -11.32 -7.47 35.85
C GLY A 626 -12.82 -7.16 35.78
N SER A 627 -13.22 -5.92 36.11
CA SER A 627 -14.59 -5.42 35.91
C SER A 627 -14.85 -4.94 34.47
N LEU A 628 -13.79 -4.64 33.71
CA LEU A 628 -13.86 -4.14 32.33
C LEU A 628 -13.40 -5.19 31.32
N TYR A 629 -12.43 -6.03 31.69
CA TYR A 629 -11.80 -7.00 30.81
C TYR A 629 -11.84 -8.41 31.40
N ARG A 630 -12.05 -9.40 30.53
CA ARG A 630 -12.02 -10.83 30.86
C ARG A 630 -11.11 -11.57 29.90
N LEU A 631 -10.12 -12.30 30.40
CA LEU A 631 -9.36 -13.23 29.57
C LEU A 631 -10.25 -14.37 29.11
N ILE A 632 -10.32 -14.59 27.79
CA ILE A 632 -11.14 -15.64 27.18
C ILE A 632 -10.30 -16.77 26.58
N ALA A 633 -9.10 -16.47 26.06
CA ALA A 633 -8.18 -17.48 25.52
C ALA A 633 -6.73 -17.01 25.56
N GLU A 634 -5.79 -17.96 25.63
CA GLU A 634 -4.35 -17.70 25.54
C GLU A 634 -3.55 -18.89 25.00
N ASN A 635 -2.39 -18.60 24.38
CA ASN A 635 -1.36 -19.58 24.04
C ASN A 635 0.05 -19.02 24.31
N GLU A 636 1.11 -19.60 23.74
CA GLU A 636 2.49 -19.12 23.97
C GLU A 636 2.77 -17.72 23.38
N GLU A 637 1.96 -17.24 22.44
CA GLU A 637 2.20 -15.99 21.69
C GLU A 637 1.11 -14.93 21.90
N PHE A 638 -0.14 -15.37 22.08
CA PHE A 638 -1.34 -14.54 22.03
C PHE A 638 -2.17 -14.64 23.30
N GLN A 639 -2.75 -13.51 23.71
CA GLN A 639 -3.82 -13.43 24.71
C GLN A 639 -5.02 -12.69 24.13
N LEU A 640 -6.21 -13.29 24.25
CA LEU A 640 -7.46 -12.73 23.79
C LEU A 640 -8.34 -12.37 24.98
N LEU A 641 -8.74 -11.11 25.00
CA LEU A 641 -9.48 -10.48 26.08
C LEU A 641 -10.82 -9.99 25.55
N GLU A 642 -11.85 -10.09 26.37
CA GLU A 642 -13.19 -9.55 26.11
C GLU A 642 -13.42 -8.29 26.95
N ILE A 643 -13.95 -7.25 26.32
CA ILE A 643 -14.46 -6.03 26.95
C ILE A 643 -15.87 -6.35 27.45
N ILE A 644 -16.01 -6.57 28.75
CA ILE A 644 -17.26 -7.01 29.40
C ILE A 644 -18.45 -6.08 29.08
N PRO A 645 -18.33 -4.74 29.19
CA PRO A 645 -19.45 -3.84 28.93
C PRO A 645 -19.71 -3.56 27.44
N ALA A 646 -19.05 -4.24 26.51
CA ALA A 646 -19.21 -3.99 25.07
C ALA A 646 -20.61 -4.33 24.57
N LYS A 647 -21.32 -3.32 24.05
CA LYS A 647 -22.60 -3.50 23.37
C LYS A 647 -22.42 -3.65 21.85
N PRO A 648 -23.24 -4.47 21.18
CA PRO A 648 -23.15 -4.65 19.73
C PRO A 648 -23.55 -3.39 18.92
N PHE A 649 -24.42 -2.56 19.48
CA PHE A 649 -24.85 -1.27 18.94
C PHE A 649 -25.22 -0.34 20.10
N GLN A 650 -25.38 0.95 19.81
CA GLN A 650 -25.77 1.95 20.81
C GLN A 650 -27.21 2.39 20.60
N VAL A 651 -27.95 2.64 21.67
CA VAL A 651 -29.32 3.16 21.64
C VAL A 651 -29.32 4.50 22.37
N PHE A 652 -29.87 5.53 21.72
CA PHE A 652 -29.95 6.88 22.27
C PHE A 652 -31.37 7.43 22.20
N GLU A 653 -31.77 8.20 23.22
CA GLU A 653 -33.01 9.02 23.17
C GLU A 653 -32.70 10.51 23.04
N SER A 654 -31.41 10.84 22.95
CA SER A 654 -30.91 12.20 22.89
C SER A 654 -29.81 12.37 21.86
N TYR A 655 -29.68 13.59 21.33
CA TYR A 655 -28.68 13.92 20.33
C TYR A 655 -28.03 15.29 20.55
N VAL A 656 -26.86 15.45 19.96
CA VAL A 656 -26.14 16.73 19.82
C VAL A 656 -25.94 17.03 18.35
N SER A 657 -26.03 18.31 17.96
CA SER A 657 -25.74 18.71 16.58
C SER A 657 -24.25 18.57 16.24
N HIS A 658 -23.94 18.27 14.97
CA HIS A 658 -22.54 18.23 14.49
C HIS A 658 -21.77 19.52 14.80
N SER A 659 -22.40 20.69 14.61
CA SER A 659 -21.80 21.99 14.93
C SER A 659 -21.53 22.17 16.42
N GLY A 660 -22.46 21.73 17.28
CA GLY A 660 -22.32 21.74 18.73
C GLY A 660 -21.14 20.86 19.18
N TYR A 661 -21.04 19.65 18.64
CA TYR A 661 -19.93 18.74 18.93
C TYR A 661 -18.58 19.28 18.45
N LYS A 662 -18.49 19.79 17.21
CA LYS A 662 -17.25 20.39 16.67
C LYS A 662 -16.76 21.55 17.55
N SER A 663 -17.68 22.39 18.03
CA SER A 663 -17.36 23.49 18.96
C SER A 663 -16.87 22.96 20.31
N TYR A 664 -17.58 21.99 20.90
CA TYR A 664 -17.21 21.39 22.18
C TYR A 664 -15.83 20.72 22.12
N ARG A 665 -15.56 19.90 21.10
CA ARG A 665 -14.27 19.24 20.87
C ARG A 665 -13.12 20.23 20.74
N THR A 666 -13.34 21.38 20.10
CA THR A 666 -12.29 22.41 19.95
C THR A 666 -11.90 23.03 21.30
N ASN A 667 -12.83 23.07 22.25
CA ASN A 667 -12.63 23.68 23.57
C ASN A 667 -12.25 22.66 24.66
N ASN A 668 -12.24 21.36 24.36
CA ASN A 668 -12.06 20.30 25.34
C ASN A 668 -11.02 19.27 24.88
N ASN A 669 -10.44 18.54 25.83
CA ASN A 669 -9.52 17.46 25.50
C ASN A 669 -10.24 16.26 24.87
N LYS A 670 -9.44 15.35 24.30
CA LYS A 670 -9.94 14.19 23.54
C LYS A 670 -10.84 13.26 24.36
N VAL A 671 -10.51 13.02 25.64
CA VAL A 671 -11.29 12.15 26.52
C VAL A 671 -12.69 12.70 26.73
N GLN A 672 -12.83 14.02 26.92
CA GLN A 672 -14.14 14.67 27.07
C GLN A 672 -14.98 14.58 25.79
N ALA A 673 -14.36 14.74 24.61
CA ALA A 673 -15.06 14.57 23.35
C ALA A 673 -15.56 13.13 23.16
N GLN A 674 -14.77 12.13 23.54
CA GLN A 674 -15.17 10.72 23.46
C GLN A 674 -16.34 10.36 24.38
N LYS A 675 -16.42 10.96 25.58
CA LYS A 675 -17.55 10.73 26.51
C LYS A 675 -18.90 11.08 25.90
N VAL A 676 -18.95 12.20 25.18
CA VAL A 676 -20.18 12.66 24.51
C VAL A 676 -20.71 11.59 23.55
N LEU A 677 -19.83 10.87 22.85
CA LEU A 677 -20.22 9.83 21.88
C LEU A 677 -20.87 8.60 22.54
N LEU A 678 -20.60 8.37 23.83
CA LEU A 678 -21.23 7.30 24.61
C LEU A 678 -22.59 7.74 25.18
N GLN A 679 -22.76 9.05 25.43
CA GLN A 679 -23.94 9.60 26.09
C GLN A 679 -25.03 10.05 25.10
N HIS A 680 -24.63 10.54 23.93
CA HIS A 680 -25.52 11.15 22.95
C HIS A 680 -25.13 10.76 21.51
N ALA A 681 -26.13 10.56 20.66
CA ALA A 681 -25.89 10.48 19.23
C ALA A 681 -25.49 11.85 18.66
N LEU A 682 -24.69 11.89 17.59
CA LEU A 682 -24.50 13.13 16.84
C LEU A 682 -25.40 13.12 15.60
N VAL A 683 -26.08 14.22 15.30
CA VAL A 683 -26.95 14.31 14.12
C VAL A 683 -26.73 15.62 13.39
N ASP A 684 -26.65 15.56 12.06
CA ASP A 684 -26.55 16.73 11.20
C ASP A 684 -27.92 17.36 10.90
N VAL A 685 -28.55 17.90 11.94
CA VAL A 685 -29.85 18.59 11.83
C VAL A 685 -29.75 19.95 11.15
N THR A 686 -28.55 20.44 10.85
CA THR A 686 -28.33 21.76 10.25
C THR A 686 -28.24 21.71 8.73
N GLU A 687 -27.61 20.68 8.18
CA GLU A 687 -27.36 20.58 6.74
C GLU A 687 -28.05 19.38 6.09
N ARG A 688 -27.90 18.18 6.66
CA ARG A 688 -28.37 16.93 6.03
C ARG A 688 -29.82 16.59 6.36
N TYR A 689 -30.25 16.92 7.57
CA TYR A 689 -31.56 16.53 8.11
C TYR A 689 -32.35 17.75 8.62
N SER A 690 -32.21 18.91 7.98
CA SER A 690 -32.91 20.14 8.38
C SER A 690 -34.43 20.05 8.35
N ASP A 691 -34.96 19.18 7.46
CA ASP A 691 -36.39 19.02 7.22
C ASP A 691 -36.98 17.83 7.99
N LEU A 692 -36.14 17.08 8.72
CA LEU A 692 -36.55 15.89 9.46
C LEU A 692 -37.04 16.26 10.86
N ALA A 693 -38.28 15.94 11.18
CA ALA A 693 -38.87 16.13 12.51
C ALA A 693 -38.43 15.00 13.46
N LEU A 694 -37.28 15.17 14.12
CA LEU A 694 -36.77 14.22 15.11
C LEU A 694 -37.48 14.37 16.47
N ASN A 695 -38.18 13.34 16.94
CA ASN A 695 -38.67 13.25 18.32
C ASN A 695 -37.58 12.71 19.27
N LEU A 696 -36.42 13.36 19.28
CA LEU A 696 -35.28 13.04 20.16
C LEU A 696 -34.99 14.23 21.08
N GLU A 697 -34.46 13.98 22.27
CA GLU A 697 -34.08 15.05 23.18
C GLU A 697 -32.80 15.76 22.69
N SER A 698 -32.92 17.03 22.29
CA SER A 698 -31.76 17.84 21.89
C SER A 698 -30.95 18.30 23.11
N LYS A 699 -29.65 18.00 23.13
CA LYS A 699 -28.72 18.41 24.18
C LYS A 699 -27.75 19.48 23.69
N THR A 700 -27.46 20.45 24.56
CA THR A 700 -26.43 21.47 24.33
C THR A 700 -25.21 21.15 25.18
N LEU A 701 -24.03 21.05 24.56
CA LEU A 701 -22.78 20.79 25.26
C LEU A 701 -22.16 22.10 25.80
N SER A 702 -21.58 22.04 26.98
CA SER A 702 -20.84 23.16 27.58
C SER A 702 -19.68 22.64 28.45
N GLY A 703 -18.62 23.44 28.60
CA GLY A 703 -17.43 23.07 29.36
C GLY A 703 -16.13 23.39 28.62
N ILE A 704 -15.04 23.51 29.38
CA ILE A 704 -13.67 23.69 28.88
C ILE A 704 -12.77 22.77 29.69
N SER A 705 -11.94 21.99 29.01
CA SER A 705 -11.03 21.04 29.64
C SER A 705 -9.74 20.96 28.82
N THR A 706 -8.60 21.12 29.48
CA THR A 706 -7.29 21.08 28.84
C THR A 706 -6.48 19.92 29.40
N LEU A 707 -5.57 19.38 28.60
CA LEU A 707 -4.59 18.42 29.10
C LEU A 707 -3.69 19.09 30.13
N ARG A 708 -3.36 18.34 31.17
CA ARG A 708 -2.35 18.71 32.18
C ARG A 708 -0.98 18.27 31.67
N THR A 709 0.10 18.74 32.28
CA THR A 709 1.45 18.37 31.86
C THR A 709 2.27 17.75 32.97
N LEU A 710 3.04 16.73 32.63
CA LEU A 710 4.12 16.14 33.44
C LEU A 710 5.45 16.40 32.76
N SER A 711 6.51 16.40 33.56
CA SER A 711 7.88 16.50 33.07
C SER A 711 8.68 15.32 33.59
N PRO A 712 9.63 14.76 32.81
CA PRO A 712 10.58 13.78 33.32
C PRO A 712 11.71 14.47 34.12
N THR A 713 11.49 15.74 34.50
CA THR A 713 12.44 16.59 35.20
C THR A 713 11.90 16.98 36.57
N LYS A 714 12.79 17.04 37.56
CA LYS A 714 12.48 17.51 38.92
C LYS A 714 13.40 18.67 39.25
N ASN A 715 12.83 19.73 39.82
CA ASN A 715 13.59 20.87 40.32
C ASN A 715 13.98 20.61 41.77
N VAL A 716 15.24 20.85 42.10
CA VAL A 716 15.78 20.68 43.44
C VAL A 716 16.39 22.00 43.88
N SER A 717 15.90 22.52 45.00
CA SER A 717 16.30 23.82 45.55
C SER A 717 16.56 23.80 47.06
N VAL A 718 16.40 22.65 47.70
CA VAL A 718 16.59 22.46 49.14
C VAL A 718 17.80 21.55 49.34
N TYR A 719 18.74 21.96 50.17
CA TYR A 719 19.97 21.23 50.45
C TYR A 719 20.46 21.50 51.87
N ASP A 720 21.27 20.58 52.38
CA ASP A 720 22.07 20.76 53.59
C ASP A 720 23.51 21.10 53.20
N THR A 721 24.19 21.93 53.99
CA THR A 721 25.65 22.11 53.83
C THR A 721 26.37 21.16 54.77
N VAL A 722 27.25 20.31 54.23
CA VAL A 722 28.01 19.31 55.01
C VAL A 722 29.49 19.42 54.72
N ASN A 723 30.33 19.19 55.73
CA ASN A 723 31.79 19.15 55.59
C ASN A 723 32.26 17.70 55.47
N ILE A 724 32.70 17.29 54.28
CA ILE A 724 33.12 15.91 53.98
C ILE A 724 34.36 15.91 53.08
N ALA A 725 35.07 14.78 53.03
CA ALA A 725 36.17 14.57 52.10
C ALA A 725 35.64 14.36 50.66
N GLY A 726 36.31 14.97 49.69
CA GLY A 726 36.05 14.78 48.25
C GLY A 726 36.47 13.40 47.74
N LEU A 727 36.14 13.08 46.48
CA LEU A 727 36.55 11.82 45.83
C LEU A 727 37.95 11.90 45.21
N SER A 728 38.28 13.06 44.65
CA SER A 728 39.56 13.38 43.98
C SER A 728 40.61 13.97 44.93
N ASP A 729 40.17 14.62 46.01
CA ASP A 729 41.01 15.16 47.07
C ASP A 729 40.42 14.83 48.45
N PRO A 730 41.16 14.12 49.32
CA PRO A 730 40.68 13.69 50.63
C PRO A 730 40.57 14.82 51.67
N SER A 731 40.88 16.08 51.33
CA SER A 731 40.68 17.22 52.21
C SER A 731 39.19 17.45 52.53
N VAL A 732 38.89 17.79 53.78
CA VAL A 732 37.51 18.07 54.23
C VAL A 732 37.11 19.45 53.72
N ARG A 733 36.09 19.50 52.85
CA ARG A 733 35.54 20.71 52.23
C ARG A 733 34.03 20.76 52.40
N SER A 734 33.45 21.93 52.14
CA SER A 734 32.02 22.17 52.24
C SER A 734 31.32 21.72 50.95
N PHE A 735 30.30 20.87 51.07
CA PHE A 735 29.47 20.38 49.98
C PHE A 735 27.99 20.70 50.24
N LEU A 736 27.26 21.09 49.20
CA LEU A 736 25.81 21.13 49.17
C LEU A 736 25.30 19.70 48.94
N ARG A 737 24.69 19.12 49.97
CA ARG A 737 24.10 17.79 49.96
C ARG A 737 22.60 17.87 49.68
N PHE A 738 22.19 17.20 48.62
CA PHE A 738 20.79 17.01 48.27
C PHE A 738 20.43 15.55 48.52
N GLY A 739 19.75 15.25 49.63
CA GLY A 739 19.34 13.90 50.02
C GLY A 739 17.82 13.69 49.98
N ALA A 740 17.36 12.52 50.43
CA ALA A 740 15.92 12.26 50.62
C ALA A 740 15.31 13.25 51.65
N PRO A 741 14.11 13.83 51.41
CA PRO A 741 13.12 13.48 50.39
C PRO A 741 13.20 14.31 49.09
N VAL A 742 14.17 15.21 48.95
CA VAL A 742 14.20 16.20 47.85
C VAL A 742 14.94 15.71 46.61
N PHE A 743 15.88 14.80 46.79
CA PHE A 743 16.56 14.05 45.73
C PHE A 743 16.17 12.58 45.84
N ASP A 744 15.35 12.12 44.89
CA ASP A 744 14.80 10.77 44.84
C ASP A 744 14.69 10.33 43.38
N VAL A 745 15.49 9.32 43.03
CA VAL A 745 15.62 8.82 41.67
C VAL A 745 14.58 7.73 41.40
N GLY A 746 14.29 6.87 42.39
CA GLY A 746 13.27 5.83 42.33
C GLY A 746 13.68 4.60 41.51
N TYR A 747 14.98 4.42 41.20
CA TYR A 747 15.48 3.24 40.50
C TYR A 747 16.98 3.02 40.68
N SER A 748 17.39 1.75 40.57
CA SER A 748 18.74 1.30 40.91
C SER A 748 19.78 1.40 39.80
N ALA A 749 19.40 1.53 38.53
CA ALA A 749 20.37 1.62 37.43
C ALA A 749 19.95 2.63 36.36
N GLY A 750 20.85 3.54 35.99
CA GLY A 750 20.58 4.52 34.94
C GLY A 750 21.45 5.76 35.02
N ALA A 751 20.88 6.87 34.59
CA ALA A 751 21.56 8.16 34.59
C ALA A 751 20.62 9.29 35.01
N ILE A 752 21.21 10.30 35.66
CA ILE A 752 20.60 11.61 35.83
C ILE A 752 21.41 12.64 35.04
N TYR A 753 20.69 13.50 34.34
CA TYR A 753 21.24 14.63 33.62
C TYR A 753 20.81 15.88 34.35
N ILE A 754 21.73 16.77 34.67
CA ILE A 754 21.47 17.97 35.46
C ILE A 754 21.69 19.21 34.60
N LYS A 755 20.83 20.20 34.77
CA LYS A 755 20.93 21.54 34.19
C LYS A 755 20.63 22.56 35.29
N SER A 756 21.44 23.60 35.38
CA SER A 756 21.21 24.71 36.31
C SER A 756 21.40 26.07 35.61
N SER A 757 21.02 27.14 36.30
CA SER A 757 21.31 28.50 35.84
C SER A 757 22.74 28.97 36.16
N THR A 758 23.53 28.15 36.85
CA THR A 758 24.88 28.46 37.30
C THR A 758 25.91 27.92 36.32
N ASP A 759 26.94 28.73 36.04
CA ASP A 759 28.06 28.34 35.17
C ASP A 759 28.75 27.07 35.69
N THR A 760 28.89 26.08 34.80
CA THR A 760 29.56 24.79 35.06
C THR A 760 30.97 24.94 35.61
N ALA A 761 31.67 26.05 35.31
CA ALA A 761 32.99 26.36 35.86
C ALA A 761 32.99 26.50 37.40
N GLN A 762 31.83 26.72 38.03
CA GLN A 762 31.67 26.92 39.47
C GLN A 762 31.35 25.63 40.24
N TYR A 763 31.15 24.48 39.58
CA TYR A 763 30.60 23.28 40.22
C TYR A 763 31.60 22.50 41.08
N GLY A 764 32.90 22.81 40.97
CA GLY A 764 33.96 22.09 41.66
C GLY A 764 33.85 20.57 41.44
N GLU A 765 33.86 19.79 42.52
CA GLU A 765 33.61 18.35 42.51
C GLU A 765 32.12 18.00 42.70
N VAL A 766 31.59 17.11 41.84
CA VAL A 766 30.21 16.60 41.92
C VAL A 766 30.21 15.07 41.99
N PHE A 767 29.46 14.51 42.95
CA PHE A 767 29.34 13.06 43.09
C PHE A 767 28.03 12.63 43.73
N VAL A 768 27.65 11.37 43.50
CA VAL A 768 26.49 10.73 44.13
C VAL A 768 26.94 9.74 45.21
N GLU A 769 26.11 9.54 46.23
CA GLU A 769 26.29 8.56 47.30
C GLU A 769 25.18 7.50 47.26
N PHE A 770 25.53 6.26 47.61
CA PHE A 770 24.64 5.10 47.64
C PHE A 770 24.46 4.54 49.05
N GLU A 771 23.47 3.68 49.21
CA GLU A 771 23.29 2.91 50.43
C GLU A 771 24.58 2.15 50.81
N GLY A 772 25.00 2.24 52.08
CA GLY A 772 26.29 1.72 52.54
C GLY A 772 27.49 2.68 52.41
N GLY A 773 27.27 3.91 51.93
CA GLY A 773 28.27 4.99 51.93
C GLY A 773 29.24 4.98 50.74
N ALA A 774 29.00 4.14 49.73
CA ALA A 774 29.74 4.17 48.48
C ALA A 774 29.47 5.48 47.72
N LYS A 775 30.47 6.02 47.01
CA LYS A 775 30.38 7.31 46.32
C LYS A 775 30.97 7.22 44.92
N HIS A 776 30.27 7.75 43.91
CA HIS A 776 30.74 7.77 42.51
C HIS A 776 30.76 9.20 41.95
N ALA A 777 31.84 9.56 41.27
CA ALA A 777 32.00 10.86 40.65
C ALA A 777 31.05 11.04 39.45
N CYS A 778 30.51 12.25 39.31
CA CYS A 778 29.75 12.65 38.14
C CYS A 778 30.63 13.36 37.11
N THR A 779 30.24 13.31 35.84
CA THR A 779 30.92 14.03 34.77
C THR A 779 30.33 15.44 34.63
N ILE A 780 31.16 16.47 34.78
CA ILE A 780 30.78 17.87 34.54
C ILE A 780 31.11 18.20 33.08
N ASN A 781 30.17 18.85 32.39
CA ASN A 781 30.32 19.21 31.00
C ASN A 781 30.49 20.72 30.86
N THR A 782 31.53 21.13 30.14
CA THR A 782 31.85 22.55 29.89
C THR A 782 31.60 22.97 28.45
N ASP A 783 31.20 22.04 27.57
CA ASP A 783 30.83 22.35 26.20
C ASP A 783 29.40 22.93 26.14
N PRO A 784 29.22 24.20 25.74
CA PRO A 784 27.90 24.82 25.65
C PRO A 784 26.99 24.17 24.59
N ASN A 785 27.54 23.33 23.70
CA ASN A 785 26.76 22.56 22.73
C ASN A 785 26.13 21.30 23.34
N ILE A 786 26.53 20.90 24.57
CA ILE A 786 25.96 19.75 25.25
C ILE A 786 24.83 20.23 26.17
N PRO A 787 23.60 19.70 26.00
CA PRO A 787 22.40 20.29 26.61
C PRO A 787 22.24 20.04 28.13
N HIS A 788 23.26 19.52 28.81
CA HIS A 788 23.27 19.25 30.25
C HIS A 788 24.64 19.61 30.85
N ASP A 789 24.63 20.06 32.10
CA ASP A 789 25.79 20.55 32.85
C ASP A 789 26.50 19.41 33.60
N VAL A 790 25.74 18.44 34.13
CA VAL A 790 26.31 17.27 34.82
C VAL A 790 25.61 15.99 34.36
N LYS A 791 26.38 14.91 34.22
CA LYS A 791 25.90 13.55 33.99
C LYS A 791 26.40 12.64 35.10
N CYS A 792 25.49 12.00 35.83
CA CYS A 792 25.83 10.96 36.81
C CYS A 792 25.24 9.63 36.34
N GLU A 793 26.10 8.63 36.10
CA GLU A 793 25.68 7.25 35.80
C GLU A 793 25.84 6.39 37.06
N PHE A 794 24.89 5.49 37.27
CA PHE A 794 24.85 4.65 38.47
C PHE A 794 24.29 3.26 38.19
N GLY A 795 24.75 2.28 38.98
CA GLY A 795 24.25 0.90 39.01
C GLY A 795 23.69 0.48 40.38
N ALA A 796 23.54 1.44 41.30
CA ALA A 796 22.73 1.34 42.51
C ALA A 796 21.94 2.66 42.67
N GLU A 797 20.85 2.66 43.44
CA GLU A 797 20.04 3.86 43.62
C GLU A 797 20.78 4.92 44.47
N PRO A 798 20.98 6.15 43.97
CA PRO A 798 21.68 7.18 44.71
C PRO A 798 20.76 7.79 45.78
N ILE A 799 21.25 7.84 47.03
CA ILE A 799 20.52 8.39 48.19
C ILE A 799 20.81 9.89 48.41
N ALA A 800 21.88 10.41 47.82
CA ALA A 800 22.22 11.82 47.84
C ALA A 800 23.13 12.20 46.67
N ILE A 801 23.08 13.47 46.26
CA ILE A 801 24.04 14.10 45.36
C ILE A 801 24.72 15.30 46.05
N TYR A 802 26.00 15.47 45.76
CA TYR A 802 26.87 16.47 46.38
C TYR A 802 27.45 17.39 45.32
N PHE A 803 27.40 18.69 45.58
CA PHE A 803 28.06 19.72 44.80
C PHE A 803 29.01 20.52 45.70
N GLU A 804 30.24 20.77 45.26
CA GLU A 804 31.20 21.54 46.04
C GLU A 804 30.75 23.00 46.23
N ALA A 805 30.66 23.45 47.48
CA ALA A 805 29.98 24.69 47.82
C ALA A 805 30.82 25.96 47.62
N GLU A 806 32.15 25.85 47.47
CA GLU A 806 33.08 26.98 47.57
C GLU A 806 32.80 28.11 46.57
N GLN A 807 32.36 27.75 45.35
CA GLN A 807 32.11 28.70 44.26
C GLN A 807 30.63 28.78 43.86
N LEU A 808 29.76 28.02 44.51
CA LEU A 808 28.33 27.99 44.19
C LEU A 808 27.55 29.09 44.93
N PRO A 809 26.55 29.72 44.29
CA PRO A 809 25.72 30.73 44.93
C PRO A 809 24.81 30.11 46.01
N MET A 810 24.48 30.87 47.06
CA MET A 810 23.52 30.43 48.10
C MET A 810 22.11 30.15 47.56
N THR A 811 21.78 30.59 46.35
CA THR A 811 20.50 30.28 45.67
C THR A 811 20.62 29.14 44.67
N PHE A 812 21.69 28.33 44.75
CA PHE A 812 21.91 27.21 43.83
C PHE A 812 20.72 26.27 43.85
N ASN A 813 20.17 26.05 42.66
CA ASN A 813 19.11 25.10 42.39
C ASN A 813 19.45 24.45 41.06
N PHE A 814 19.00 23.22 40.87
CA PHE A 814 19.18 22.54 39.60
C PHE A 814 17.92 21.78 39.23
N GLN A 815 17.77 21.54 37.94
CA GLN A 815 16.79 20.64 37.39
C GLN A 815 17.52 19.37 36.94
N TYR A 816 17.00 18.20 37.28
CA TYR A 816 17.53 16.95 36.74
C TYR A 816 16.48 16.19 35.96
N ARG A 817 16.89 15.60 34.83
CA ARG A 817 16.11 14.66 34.02
C ARG A 817 16.46 13.24 34.44
N ARG A 818 15.42 12.42 34.69
CA ARG A 818 15.56 11.02 35.08
C ARG A 818 15.54 10.10 33.86
N GLU A 819 16.54 9.23 33.77
CA GLU A 819 16.61 8.16 32.79
C GLU A 819 16.97 6.81 33.43
N LEU A 820 16.07 5.83 33.29
CA LEU A 820 16.27 4.44 33.72
C LEU A 820 17.02 3.67 32.65
N ALA A 821 18.03 2.89 33.02
CA ALA A 821 18.66 1.91 32.15
C ALA A 821 18.15 0.50 32.48
N ARG A 822 17.60 -0.20 31.48
CA ARG A 822 17.04 -1.54 31.65
C ARG A 822 17.16 -2.36 30.39
N GLU A 823 17.64 -3.60 30.51
CA GLU A 823 17.76 -4.56 29.40
C GLU A 823 18.51 -4.01 28.18
N GLY A 824 19.48 -3.11 28.40
CA GLY A 824 20.23 -2.45 27.32
C GLY A 824 19.50 -1.28 26.64
N ALA A 825 18.31 -0.91 27.13
CA ALA A 825 17.52 0.24 26.70
C ALA A 825 17.49 1.35 27.75
N ALA A 826 17.15 2.57 27.33
CA ALA A 826 17.01 3.73 28.20
C ALA A 826 15.57 4.29 28.13
N TYR A 827 15.03 4.67 29.28
CA TYR A 827 13.64 5.16 29.42
C TYR A 827 13.61 6.51 30.14
N LEU A 828 12.77 7.43 29.67
CA LEU A 828 12.41 8.65 30.41
C LEU A 828 11.43 8.30 31.53
N VAL A 829 11.62 8.87 32.72
CA VAL A 829 10.82 8.54 33.92
C VAL A 829 9.96 9.73 34.36
N TYR A 830 8.64 9.55 34.33
CA TYR A 830 7.64 10.52 34.75
C TYR A 830 7.07 10.13 36.12
N ASP A 831 6.94 11.12 37.02
CA ASP A 831 6.37 10.96 38.35
C ASP A 831 4.85 11.18 38.29
N LEU A 832 4.09 10.15 38.63
CA LEU A 832 2.62 10.17 38.66
C LEU A 832 2.06 10.27 40.08
N ALA A 833 2.88 10.11 41.12
CA ALA A 833 2.45 10.16 42.52
C ALA A 833 1.82 11.51 42.91
N ASN A 834 2.15 12.58 42.18
CA ASN A 834 1.58 13.92 42.39
C ASN A 834 0.23 14.14 41.67
N ILE A 835 -0.27 13.16 40.92
CA ILE A 835 -1.61 13.24 40.32
C ILE A 835 -2.65 12.95 41.41
N ASN A 836 -3.63 13.84 41.53
CA ASN A 836 -4.76 13.63 42.44
C ASN A 836 -5.78 12.68 41.80
N PHE A 837 -5.66 11.39 42.10
CA PHE A 837 -6.61 10.35 41.71
C PHE A 837 -7.82 10.35 42.66
N SER A 838 -9.02 10.60 42.12
CA SER A 838 -10.27 10.65 42.90
C SER A 838 -10.78 9.27 43.32
N ARG A 839 -10.33 8.21 42.65
CA ARG A 839 -10.66 6.80 42.89
C ARG A 839 -9.37 5.97 42.77
N ASP A 840 -9.37 4.79 43.37
CA ASP A 840 -8.25 3.84 43.25
C ASP A 840 -8.22 3.16 41.88
N LYS A 841 -9.35 3.19 41.15
CA LYS A 841 -9.44 2.79 39.75
C LYS A 841 -9.70 3.97 38.82
N GLY A 842 -9.19 3.89 37.61
CA GLY A 842 -9.43 4.90 36.59
C GLY A 842 -8.66 4.67 35.29
N MET A 843 -8.58 5.73 34.48
CA MET A 843 -7.88 5.74 33.21
C MET A 843 -7.04 7.01 33.06
N LEU A 844 -5.83 6.84 32.54
CA LEU A 844 -4.94 7.91 32.11
C LEU A 844 -4.84 7.91 30.59
N TYR A 845 -5.17 9.04 29.98
CA TYR A 845 -4.78 9.36 28.61
C TYR A 845 -3.51 10.20 28.64
N PHE A 846 -2.54 9.90 27.77
CA PHE A 846 -1.30 10.64 27.68
C PHE A 846 -0.80 10.80 26.24
N GLU A 847 -0.11 11.90 25.98
CA GLU A 847 0.48 12.22 24.68
C GLU A 847 1.77 13.03 24.86
N LEU A 848 2.63 12.99 23.85
CA LEU A 848 3.88 13.76 23.79
C LEU A 848 4.01 14.35 22.40
N SER A 849 4.83 15.38 22.27
CA SER A 849 5.09 16.04 20.98
C SER A 849 5.74 15.13 19.93
N LYS A 850 6.18 13.93 20.33
CA LYS A 850 6.76 12.90 19.48
C LYS A 850 6.08 11.55 19.78
N PRO A 851 5.93 10.67 18.78
CA PRO A 851 5.37 9.34 18.99
C PRO A 851 6.26 8.50 19.91
N PHE A 852 5.64 7.63 20.69
CA PHE A 852 6.31 6.67 21.57
C PHE A 852 6.36 5.29 20.89
N GLU A 853 7.44 4.55 21.09
CA GLU A 853 7.48 3.13 20.68
C GLU A 853 7.01 2.18 21.78
N ARG A 854 7.29 2.51 23.06
CA ARG A 854 6.90 1.69 24.22
C ARG A 854 6.72 2.55 25.46
N VAL A 855 5.69 2.23 26.25
CA VAL A 855 5.40 2.83 27.54
C VAL A 855 4.97 1.74 28.53
N PHE A 856 5.50 1.78 29.74
CA PHE A 856 5.02 0.95 30.85
C PHE A 856 4.94 1.75 32.14
N PHE A 857 4.18 1.24 33.11
CA PHE A 857 3.84 1.88 34.36
C PHE A 857 4.27 0.99 35.53
N VAL A 858 4.62 1.64 36.64
CA VAL A 858 4.82 0.98 37.94
C VAL A 858 3.76 1.49 38.89
N ASP A 859 3.05 0.56 39.54
CA ASP A 859 2.04 0.86 40.55
C ASP A 859 2.63 1.07 41.96
N GLU A 860 1.80 1.46 42.93
CA GLU A 860 2.19 1.64 44.33
C GLU A 860 2.69 0.36 45.03
N ASN A 861 2.45 -0.81 44.44
CA ASN A 861 2.95 -2.11 44.91
C ASN A 861 4.28 -2.50 44.26
N GLY A 862 4.82 -1.68 43.36
CA GLY A 862 6.03 -1.97 42.61
C GLY A 862 5.84 -2.97 41.46
N GLN A 863 4.60 -3.23 41.05
CA GLN A 863 4.28 -4.10 39.90
C GLN A 863 4.32 -3.31 38.61
N GLU A 864 4.75 -3.98 37.54
CA GLU A 864 4.94 -3.37 36.24
C GLU A 864 3.90 -3.82 35.23
N PHE A 865 3.36 -2.86 34.50
CA PHE A 865 2.32 -3.10 33.52
C PHE A 865 2.57 -2.29 32.25
N GLU A 866 2.49 -2.94 31.10
CA GLU A 866 2.58 -2.24 29.82
C GLU A 866 1.36 -1.35 29.59
N GLY A 867 1.61 -0.15 29.07
CA GLY A 867 0.58 0.75 28.59
C GLY A 867 0.16 0.41 27.16
N PHE A 868 -1.09 0.72 26.83
CA PHE A 868 -1.65 0.54 25.50
C PHE A 868 -1.62 1.87 24.75
N LYS A 869 -0.64 2.06 23.85
CA LYS A 869 -0.44 3.27 23.04
C LYS A 869 -0.44 4.57 23.86
N ASN A 870 -1.61 5.21 24.01
CA ASN A 870 -1.83 6.48 24.71
C ASN A 870 -2.75 6.35 25.94
N TYR A 871 -3.18 5.13 26.29
CA TYR A 871 -4.12 4.86 27.37
C TYR A 871 -3.52 3.87 28.38
N TYR A 872 -3.79 4.12 29.66
CA TYR A 872 -3.46 3.21 30.76
C TYR A 872 -4.65 3.14 31.71
N TYR A 873 -5.20 1.94 31.88
CA TYR A 873 -6.24 1.65 32.87
C TYR A 873 -5.56 1.12 34.12
N TYR A 874 -6.15 1.33 35.29
CA TYR A 874 -5.60 0.86 36.56
C TYR A 874 -6.70 0.65 37.61
N ASP A 875 -6.51 -0.29 38.54
CA ASP A 875 -7.21 -0.41 39.83
C ASP A 875 -6.31 -0.14 41.05
N THR A 876 -5.04 0.06 40.77
CA THR A 876 -3.97 0.30 41.72
C THR A 876 -3.21 1.51 41.21
N ARG A 877 -3.00 2.50 42.08
CA ARG A 877 -2.54 3.82 41.65
C ARG A 877 -1.16 3.73 41.00
N PRO A 878 -0.98 4.28 39.78
CA PRO A 878 0.33 4.32 39.16
C PRO A 878 1.21 5.40 39.81
N GLU A 879 2.45 5.05 40.15
CA GLU A 879 3.44 5.96 40.73
C GLU A 879 4.44 6.48 39.69
N LEU A 880 4.87 5.62 38.76
CA LEU A 880 5.87 5.96 37.76
C LEU A 880 5.42 5.53 36.36
N MET A 881 5.81 6.31 35.36
CA MET A 881 5.64 6.00 33.95
C MET A 881 6.99 6.07 33.25
N TYR A 882 7.28 5.04 32.47
CA TYR A 882 8.52 4.87 31.73
C TYR A 882 8.24 4.94 30.24
N VAL A 883 8.88 5.88 29.55
CA VAL A 883 8.74 6.08 28.10
C VAL A 883 10.05 5.69 27.42
N PHE A 884 10.00 4.74 26.49
CA PHE A 884 11.18 4.29 25.76
C PHE A 884 11.80 5.43 24.94
N LYS A 885 13.12 5.58 25.04
CA LYS A 885 13.85 6.62 24.33
C LYS A 885 14.13 6.19 22.89
N THR A 886 13.57 6.92 21.94
CA THR A 886 13.87 6.74 20.51
C THR A 886 14.90 7.76 20.04
N TRP A 887 15.59 7.44 18.95
CA TRP A 887 16.52 8.37 18.30
C TRP A 887 15.83 9.67 17.85
N GLU A 888 14.60 9.56 17.35
CA GLU A 888 13.82 10.69 16.83
C GLU A 888 13.45 11.71 17.92
N MET A 889 13.25 11.27 19.16
CA MET A 889 12.98 12.17 20.29
C MET A 889 14.13 13.15 20.53
N TYR A 890 15.35 12.82 20.11
CA TYR A 890 16.54 13.63 20.36
C TYR A 890 17.02 14.38 19.10
N GLN A 891 16.36 14.21 17.96
CA GLN A 891 16.68 14.95 16.74
C GLN A 891 16.05 16.36 16.72
N ASN A 892 16.86 17.38 16.41
CA ASN A 892 16.42 18.76 16.22
C ASN A 892 15.66 19.37 17.42
N VAL A 893 15.85 18.83 18.63
CA VAL A 893 15.28 19.39 19.85
C VAL A 893 16.24 20.41 20.45
N PRO A 894 15.87 21.71 20.52
CA PRO A 894 16.77 22.75 21.03
C PRO A 894 17.01 22.64 22.54
N ASP A 895 16.14 21.97 23.28
CA ASP A 895 16.31 21.73 24.72
C ASP A 895 15.88 20.31 25.11
N LEU A 896 16.85 19.45 25.44
CA LEU A 896 16.59 18.07 25.88
C LEU A 896 15.91 17.98 27.26
N TYR A 897 15.64 19.10 27.93
CA TYR A 897 14.82 19.12 29.15
C TYR A 897 13.34 19.38 28.85
N ASN A 898 12.98 19.63 27.59
CA ASN A 898 11.60 19.91 27.18
C ASN A 898 10.89 18.66 26.61
N PHE A 899 10.84 17.58 27.40
CA PHE A 899 10.08 16.36 27.11
C PHE A 899 8.75 16.32 27.88
N ARG A 900 7.99 17.42 27.85
CA ARG A 900 6.71 17.50 28.58
C ARG A 900 5.70 16.51 27.98
N LEU A 901 5.12 15.70 28.86
CA LEU A 901 4.03 14.78 28.55
C LEU A 901 2.71 15.45 28.93
N SER A 902 1.78 15.53 27.98
CA SER A 902 0.42 15.98 28.25
C SER A 902 -0.44 14.79 28.70
N TYR A 903 -1.34 14.97 29.65
CA TYR A 903 -2.21 13.89 30.14
C TYR A 903 -3.61 14.38 30.56
N ALA A 904 -4.55 13.45 30.59
CA ALA A 904 -5.86 13.57 31.24
C ALA A 904 -6.11 12.36 32.14
N TYR A 905 -6.67 12.61 33.32
CA TYR A 905 -7.16 11.57 34.22
C TYR A 905 -8.68 11.51 34.16
N ASP A 906 -9.20 10.30 34.06
CA ASP A 906 -10.61 9.97 34.09
C ASP A 906 -10.88 8.92 35.17
N ASP A 907 -11.86 9.16 36.04
CA ASP A 907 -12.22 8.23 37.11
C ASP A 907 -13.29 7.21 36.69
N LEU A 908 -13.65 7.20 35.40
CA LEU A 908 -14.61 6.31 34.76
C LEU A 908 -16.03 6.37 35.37
N SER A 909 -16.36 7.39 36.17
CA SER A 909 -17.71 7.54 36.72
C SER A 909 -18.78 7.72 35.64
N ASP A 910 -18.52 8.56 34.64
CA ASP A 910 -19.42 8.75 33.48
C ASP A 910 -19.59 7.46 32.67
N PHE A 911 -18.56 6.62 32.59
CA PHE A 911 -18.63 5.32 31.95
C PHE A 911 -19.50 4.35 32.76
N ASP A 912 -19.24 4.24 34.07
CA ASP A 912 -20.02 3.41 34.99
C ASP A 912 -21.52 3.80 34.94
N GLU A 913 -21.83 5.10 34.86
CA GLU A 913 -23.20 5.63 34.76
C GLU A 913 -23.86 5.30 33.41
N ALA A 914 -23.16 5.54 32.29
CA ALA A 914 -23.68 5.29 30.95
C ALA A 914 -23.93 3.80 30.69
N VAL A 915 -23.04 2.92 31.18
CA VAL A 915 -23.23 1.46 31.05
C VAL A 915 -24.32 0.96 32.00
N GLY A 916 -24.48 1.59 33.18
CA GLY A 916 -25.48 1.21 34.16
C GLY A 916 -26.92 1.62 33.83
N THR A 917 -27.12 2.59 32.93
CA THR A 917 -28.43 3.08 32.49
C THR A 917 -28.82 2.44 31.16
N SER A 918 -29.54 1.31 31.18
CA SER A 918 -29.91 0.61 29.94
C SER A 918 -31.24 1.12 29.38
N LEU A 919 -31.21 1.69 28.16
CA LEU A 919 -32.38 2.05 27.33
C LEU A 919 -32.93 0.84 26.55
N SER A 920 -32.17 -0.26 26.54
CA SER A 920 -32.44 -1.51 25.82
C SER A 920 -32.05 -2.73 26.65
N ASP A 921 -32.70 -3.86 26.43
CA ASP A 921 -32.36 -5.18 26.98
C ASP A 921 -32.45 -6.26 25.89
N ASN A 922 -31.85 -7.44 26.14
CA ASN A 922 -31.81 -8.56 25.19
C ASN A 922 -31.25 -8.17 23.80
N GLU A 923 -30.18 -7.37 23.80
CA GLU A 923 -29.54 -6.85 22.60
C GLU A 923 -28.88 -7.98 21.78
N PHE A 924 -29.23 -8.05 20.50
CA PHE A 924 -28.65 -8.97 19.53
C PHE A 924 -28.37 -8.25 18.22
N LEU A 925 -27.19 -8.50 17.65
CA LEU A 925 -26.80 -8.03 16.32
C LEU A 925 -25.99 -9.09 15.61
N SER A 926 -26.46 -9.47 14.43
CA SER A 926 -25.70 -10.24 13.47
C SER A 926 -25.54 -9.44 12.19
N ILE A 927 -24.31 -9.39 11.66
CA ILE A 927 -24.04 -8.81 10.36
C ILE A 927 -23.28 -9.82 9.53
N ASP A 928 -23.97 -10.42 8.58
CA ASP A 928 -23.41 -11.52 7.79
C ASP A 928 -23.89 -11.46 6.34
N HIS A 929 -22.98 -11.69 5.38
CA HIS A 929 -23.23 -11.64 3.93
C HIS A 929 -24.00 -10.39 3.43
N GLY A 930 -23.81 -9.24 4.08
CA GLY A 930 -24.52 -8.00 3.76
C GLY A 930 -25.99 -8.04 4.20
N LYS A 931 -26.29 -8.76 5.27
CA LYS A 931 -27.56 -8.70 5.99
C LYS A 931 -27.31 -8.25 7.42
N ILE A 932 -28.25 -7.51 7.97
CA ILE A 932 -28.28 -7.12 9.37
C ILE A 932 -29.52 -7.75 9.98
N ASP A 933 -29.35 -8.46 11.09
CA ASP A 933 -30.42 -8.89 11.98
C ASP A 933 -30.17 -8.23 13.34
N LEU A 934 -31.05 -7.31 13.73
CA LEU A 934 -30.94 -6.53 14.96
C LEU A 934 -32.20 -6.72 15.79
N ARG A 935 -32.02 -7.08 17.07
CA ARG A 935 -33.13 -7.27 18.00
C ARG A 935 -32.81 -6.70 19.37
N TYR A 936 -33.80 -6.07 20.00
CA TYR A 936 -33.75 -5.71 21.41
C TYR A 936 -35.16 -5.40 21.94
N THR A 937 -35.26 -5.33 23.26
CA THR A 937 -36.45 -4.87 23.97
C THR A 937 -36.19 -3.48 24.54
N ARG A 938 -37.10 -2.53 24.30
CA ARG A 938 -37.06 -1.21 24.93
C ARG A 938 -37.29 -1.34 26.43
N THR A 939 -36.50 -0.64 27.23
CA THR A 939 -36.65 -0.58 28.70
C THR A 939 -37.00 0.82 29.21
N SER A 940 -36.97 1.82 28.34
CA SER A 940 -37.26 3.21 28.68
C SER A 940 -38.75 3.54 28.55
N ASP A 941 -39.31 4.15 29.60
CA ASP A 941 -40.69 4.67 29.61
C ASP A 941 -40.80 6.11 29.04
N SER A 942 -39.73 6.63 28.42
CA SER A 942 -39.74 8.00 27.89
C SER A 942 -40.64 8.14 26.66
N THR A 943 -41.12 9.36 26.41
CA THR A 943 -41.93 9.69 25.22
C THR A 943 -41.08 10.00 23.97
N TYR A 944 -39.75 9.89 24.07
CA TYR A 944 -38.84 10.13 22.96
C TYR A 944 -38.66 8.87 22.12
N ASP A 945 -38.46 9.07 20.83
CA ASP A 945 -38.04 8.00 19.93
C ASP A 945 -36.63 7.52 20.32
N GLN A 946 -36.27 6.31 19.89
CA GLN A 946 -34.92 5.78 20.07
C GLN A 946 -34.16 5.82 18.75
N LEU A 947 -32.93 6.33 18.78
CA LEU A 947 -31.97 6.26 17.70
C LEU A 947 -30.99 5.13 17.95
N VAL A 948 -31.13 4.06 17.18
CA VAL A 948 -30.22 2.90 17.18
C VAL A 948 -29.06 3.21 16.25
N VAL A 949 -27.84 3.24 16.75
CA VAL A 949 -26.62 3.46 15.96
C VAL A 949 -25.87 2.14 15.82
N VAL A 950 -25.94 1.57 14.62
CA VAL A 950 -25.23 0.35 14.25
C VAL A 950 -23.82 0.74 13.79
N PRO A 951 -22.76 0.08 14.30
CA PRO A 951 -21.37 0.46 14.04
C PRO A 951 -20.86 0.04 12.65
N VAL A 952 -21.63 0.31 11.59
CA VAL A 952 -21.26 0.16 10.17
C VAL A 952 -21.46 1.47 9.41
N ALA A 953 -20.71 1.68 8.32
CA ALA A 953 -20.87 2.86 7.48
C ALA A 953 -22.31 2.96 6.92
N TYR A 954 -22.87 4.16 6.99
CA TYR A 954 -24.19 4.47 6.43
C TYR A 954 -24.18 4.30 4.90
N SER A 955 -25.27 3.79 4.35
CA SER A 955 -25.54 3.83 2.92
C SER A 955 -27.04 3.70 2.69
N GLU A 956 -27.56 4.42 1.70
CA GLU A 956 -28.94 4.27 1.21
C GLU A 956 -29.22 2.89 0.58
N GLU A 957 -28.17 2.08 0.37
CA GLU A 957 -28.26 0.71 -0.15
C GLU A 957 -28.71 -0.31 0.90
N TRP A 958 -28.72 0.06 2.19
CA TRP A 958 -29.32 -0.75 3.24
C TRP A 958 -30.85 -0.67 3.14
N GLN A 959 -31.48 -1.80 2.83
CA GLN A 959 -32.93 -1.89 2.63
C GLN A 959 -33.56 -2.83 3.66
N PHE A 960 -34.66 -2.42 4.27
CA PHE A 960 -35.46 -3.28 5.14
C PHE A 960 -36.01 -4.48 4.35
N VAL A 961 -35.91 -5.66 4.96
CA VAL A 961 -36.50 -6.92 4.46
C VAL A 961 -37.88 -7.13 5.08
N SER A 962 -38.10 -6.62 6.28
CA SER A 962 -39.38 -6.63 7.00
C SER A 962 -40.42 -5.71 6.35
N ASP A 963 -41.70 -6.00 6.60
CA ASP A 963 -42.82 -5.13 6.21
C ASP A 963 -42.78 -3.78 6.96
N THR A 964 -42.32 -3.79 8.21
CA THR A 964 -42.09 -2.58 8.99
C THR A 964 -40.82 -1.89 8.51
N GLN A 965 -40.97 -0.65 8.05
CA GLN A 965 -39.87 0.21 7.61
C GLN A 965 -39.69 1.35 8.59
N TYR A 966 -38.43 1.57 8.98
CA TYR A 966 -38.04 2.68 9.83
C TYR A 966 -37.29 3.73 9.02
N GLU A 967 -37.14 4.92 9.60
CA GLU A 967 -36.31 5.95 9.00
C GLU A 967 -34.83 5.71 9.34
N THR A 968 -33.96 5.82 8.32
CA THR A 968 -32.52 5.64 8.46
C THR A 968 -31.78 6.95 8.22
N ILE A 969 -30.79 7.24 9.05
CA ILE A 969 -29.96 8.44 8.97
C ILE A 969 -28.47 8.09 9.07
N SER A 970 -27.60 8.96 8.58
CA SER A 970 -26.18 8.96 8.88
C SER A 970 -25.98 9.58 10.26
N ALA A 971 -25.92 8.72 11.27
CA ALA A 971 -25.75 9.10 12.66
C ALA A 971 -24.27 9.18 13.02
N SER A 972 -23.96 10.04 13.98
CA SER A 972 -22.65 10.17 14.62
C SER A 972 -21.47 10.30 13.65
N GLY A 973 -21.70 11.03 12.55
CA GLY A 973 -20.69 11.35 11.55
C GLY A 973 -20.51 10.36 10.40
N GLY A 974 -21.28 9.27 10.34
CA GLY A 974 -21.18 8.33 9.20
C GLY A 974 -21.71 6.92 9.45
N PHE A 975 -22.29 6.64 10.62
CA PHE A 975 -22.82 5.32 10.97
C PHE A 975 -24.27 5.15 10.57
N LEU A 976 -24.69 3.90 10.36
CA LEU A 976 -26.10 3.57 10.13
C LEU A 976 -26.92 3.83 11.40
N GLY A 977 -27.71 4.91 11.39
CA GLY A 977 -28.71 5.24 12.40
C GLY A 977 -30.10 4.79 11.97
N ILE A 978 -30.88 4.22 12.88
CA ILE A 978 -32.27 3.80 12.66
C ILE A 978 -33.16 4.40 13.74
N ILE A 979 -34.22 5.12 13.35
CA ILE A 979 -35.15 5.78 14.27
C ILE A 979 -36.32 4.84 14.58
N ILE A 980 -36.47 4.53 15.86
CA ILE A 980 -37.50 3.64 16.41
C ILE A 980 -38.52 4.50 17.18
N PRO A 981 -39.80 4.50 16.77
CA PRO A 981 -40.85 5.24 17.46
C PRO A 981 -41.01 4.85 18.93
N ALA A 982 -41.39 5.81 19.76
CA ALA A 982 -41.57 5.60 21.21
C ALA A 982 -42.62 4.55 21.60
N ASP A 983 -43.53 4.17 20.69
CA ASP A 983 -44.61 3.20 20.92
C ASP A 983 -44.24 1.75 20.56
N VAL A 984 -42.98 1.47 20.23
CA VAL A 984 -42.49 0.13 19.87
C VAL A 984 -41.60 -0.45 20.98
N ASP A 985 -42.10 -1.48 21.66
CA ASP A 985 -41.39 -2.12 22.79
C ASP A 985 -40.47 -3.28 22.38
N ILE A 986 -40.86 -4.04 21.34
CA ILE A 986 -40.08 -5.18 20.82
C ILE A 986 -39.61 -4.80 19.43
N ILE A 987 -38.29 -4.67 19.29
CA ILE A 987 -37.67 -4.25 18.05
C ILE A 987 -37.03 -5.47 17.39
N GLU A 988 -37.48 -5.78 16.17
CA GLU A 988 -36.87 -6.76 15.30
C GLU A 988 -36.68 -6.12 13.92
N ILE A 989 -35.43 -6.01 13.49
CA ILE A 989 -35.04 -5.33 12.27
C ILE A 989 -34.20 -6.27 11.43
N GLU A 990 -34.69 -6.57 10.23
CA GLU A 990 -33.92 -7.27 9.21
C GLU A 990 -33.65 -6.32 8.04
N MET A 991 -32.37 -6.14 7.70
CA MET A 991 -31.95 -5.36 6.54
C MET A 991 -31.04 -6.16 5.62
N ARG A 992 -30.99 -5.77 4.35
CA ARG A 992 -30.07 -6.30 3.35
C ARG A 992 -29.41 -5.17 2.58
N PHE A 993 -28.11 -5.27 2.37
CA PHE A 993 -27.35 -4.41 1.49
C PHE A 993 -27.61 -4.78 0.03
N VAL A 994 -28.17 -3.84 -0.73
CA VAL A 994 -28.52 -4.02 -2.14
C VAL A 994 -27.79 -2.97 -2.98
N PRO A 995 -26.66 -3.33 -3.62
CA PRO A 995 -25.88 -2.36 -4.35
C PRO A 995 -26.64 -1.65 -5.47
N LYS A 996 -26.51 -0.32 -5.55
CA LYS A 996 -27.13 0.53 -6.56
C LYS A 996 -26.77 0.02 -7.95
N GLY A 997 -27.80 -0.11 -8.79
CA GLY A 997 -27.64 -0.54 -10.17
C GLY A 997 -27.35 -2.04 -10.37
N LEU A 998 -27.10 -2.85 -9.33
CA LEU A 998 -26.80 -4.28 -9.49
C LEU A 998 -27.91 -5.03 -10.25
N ALA A 999 -29.18 -4.86 -9.85
CA ALA A 999 -30.30 -5.50 -10.52
C ALA A 999 -30.45 -5.07 -11.99
N LYS A 1000 -30.31 -3.77 -12.28
CA LYS A 1000 -30.36 -3.22 -13.64
C LYS A 1000 -29.19 -3.73 -14.48
N GLY A 1001 -27.99 -3.76 -13.92
CA GLY A 1001 -26.77 -4.30 -14.53
C GLY A 1001 -26.89 -5.79 -14.83
N ALA A 1002 -27.44 -6.58 -13.92
CA ALA A 1002 -27.70 -8.00 -14.10
C ALA A 1002 -28.69 -8.27 -15.24
N LEU A 1003 -29.82 -7.55 -15.27
CA LEU A 1003 -30.82 -7.67 -16.35
C LEU A 1003 -30.22 -7.28 -17.71
N ALA A 1004 -29.50 -6.16 -17.78
CA ALA A 1004 -28.85 -5.72 -19.02
C ALA A 1004 -27.78 -6.72 -19.50
N SER A 1005 -26.97 -7.27 -18.59
CA SER A 1005 -25.97 -8.30 -18.90
C SER A 1005 -26.60 -9.58 -19.41
N GLY A 1006 -27.68 -10.04 -18.77
CA GLY A 1006 -28.44 -11.22 -19.20
C GLY A 1006 -29.02 -11.02 -20.60
N GLY A 1007 -29.65 -9.87 -20.85
CA GLY A 1007 -30.17 -9.51 -22.17
C GLY A 1007 -29.10 -9.46 -23.25
N ALA A 1008 -27.97 -8.80 -22.98
CA ALA A 1008 -26.82 -8.75 -23.90
C ALA A 1008 -26.22 -10.14 -24.16
N THR A 1009 -26.14 -10.99 -23.14
CA THR A 1009 -25.67 -12.37 -23.26
C THR A 1009 -26.61 -13.21 -24.14
N LEU A 1010 -27.92 -13.04 -24.01
CA LEU A 1010 -28.90 -13.68 -24.89
C LEU A 1010 -28.76 -13.21 -26.34
N VAL A 1011 -28.49 -11.93 -26.59
CA VAL A 1011 -28.18 -11.40 -27.93
C VAL A 1011 -26.92 -12.06 -28.49
N TYR A 1012 -25.86 -12.15 -27.69
CA TYR A 1012 -24.62 -12.84 -28.08
C TYR A 1012 -24.88 -14.31 -28.47
N LEU A 1013 -25.59 -15.06 -27.63
CA LEU A 1013 -25.94 -16.45 -27.89
C LEU A 1013 -26.84 -16.57 -29.13
N GLY A 1014 -27.84 -15.69 -29.28
CA GLY A 1014 -28.73 -15.66 -30.44
C GLY A 1014 -28.00 -15.43 -31.76
N ILE A 1015 -26.95 -14.61 -31.78
CA ILE A 1015 -26.14 -14.35 -32.99
C ILE A 1015 -25.22 -15.53 -33.30
N PHE A 1016 -24.50 -16.09 -32.31
CA PHE A 1016 -23.38 -16.99 -32.57
C PHE A 1016 -23.66 -18.47 -32.35
N LEU A 1017 -24.58 -18.84 -31.45
CA LEU A 1017 -24.91 -20.24 -31.16
C LEU A 1017 -25.53 -20.96 -32.38
N PRO A 1018 -26.49 -20.38 -33.13
CA PRO A 1018 -27.03 -21.03 -34.33
C PRO A 1018 -25.96 -21.28 -35.39
N ILE A 1019 -25.08 -20.30 -35.63
CA ILE A 1019 -23.98 -20.40 -36.59
C ILE A 1019 -23.04 -21.56 -36.21
N TRP A 1020 -22.75 -21.71 -34.92
CA TRP A 1020 -21.90 -22.78 -34.42
C TRP A 1020 -22.56 -24.17 -34.56
N ILE A 1021 -23.84 -24.29 -34.20
CA ILE A 1021 -24.60 -25.55 -34.33
C ILE A 1021 -24.67 -26.01 -35.79
N VAL A 1022 -25.00 -25.10 -36.73
CA VAL A 1022 -25.08 -25.39 -38.17
C VAL A 1022 -23.74 -25.87 -38.72
N LYS A 1023 -22.63 -25.19 -38.36
CA LYS A 1023 -21.28 -25.62 -38.78
C LYS A 1023 -20.91 -27.00 -38.22
N ARG A 1024 -21.29 -27.32 -36.98
CA ARG A 1024 -21.00 -28.62 -36.37
C ARG A 1024 -21.81 -29.76 -37.00
N ARG A 1025 -23.09 -29.52 -37.33
CA ARG A 1025 -23.94 -30.48 -38.06
C ARG A 1025 -23.42 -30.75 -39.46
N HIS A 1026 -23.02 -29.71 -40.22
CA HIS A 1026 -22.41 -29.91 -41.53
C HIS A 1026 -21.09 -30.68 -41.47
N LYS A 1027 -20.25 -30.42 -40.46
CA LYS A 1027 -18.99 -31.16 -40.28
C LYS A 1027 -19.21 -32.62 -39.88
N LYS A 1028 -20.27 -32.93 -39.12
CA LYS A 1028 -20.66 -34.31 -38.75
C LYS A 1028 -21.26 -35.07 -39.94
N ASN A 1029 -21.95 -34.38 -40.85
CA ASN A 1029 -22.49 -34.95 -42.09
C ASN A 1029 -21.46 -35.04 -43.23
N GLN A 1030 -20.23 -34.54 -43.03
CA GLN A 1030 -19.10 -34.61 -43.97
C GLN A 1030 -18.00 -35.58 -43.54
N ILE A 1031 -18.25 -36.46 -42.57
CA ILE A 1031 -17.36 -37.62 -42.33
C ILE A 1031 -17.54 -38.55 -43.54
N PRO A 1032 -16.51 -38.80 -44.37
CA PRO A 1032 -16.62 -39.72 -45.49
C PRO A 1032 -16.79 -41.15 -44.99
N GLN A 1033 -17.63 -41.93 -45.67
CA GLN A 1033 -17.84 -43.37 -45.47
C GLN A 1033 -16.62 -44.26 -45.86
N GLU A 1034 -15.40 -43.72 -45.94
CA GLU A 1034 -14.22 -44.45 -46.46
C GLU A 1034 -13.29 -45.06 -45.40
N GLU A 1035 -13.49 -44.84 -44.09
CA GLU A 1035 -12.66 -45.50 -43.05
C GLU A 1035 -13.31 -46.76 -42.44
N LEU A 1036 -13.89 -47.63 -43.28
CA LEU A 1036 -14.28 -49.00 -42.89
C LEU A 1036 -13.72 -50.09 -43.81
N SER A 1037 -12.80 -49.76 -44.71
CA SER A 1037 -11.99 -50.76 -45.43
C SER A 1037 -10.66 -50.17 -45.93
N GLU A 1038 -9.67 -50.07 -45.04
CA GLU A 1038 -8.24 -50.37 -45.29
C GLU A 1038 -7.41 -50.26 -44.00
#